data_AF-A0A7V8VEY0-F1
#
_entry.id   AF-A0A7V8VEY0-F1
#
_cell.length_a   1.000
_cell.length_b   1.000
_cell.length_c   1.000
_cell.angle_alpha   90.00
_cell.angle_beta   90.00
_cell.angle_gamma   90.00
#
_symmetry.space_group_name_H-M   'P 1'
#
loop_
_entity.id
_entity.type
_entity.pdbx_description
1 polymer ?
#
loop_
_entity_poly.entity_id
_entity_poly.type
_entity_poly.pdbx_seq_one_letter_code
_entity_poly.pdbx_strand_id
1 'polypeptide(L)'
;MKPMHALNLGVYGCIRAGKTLFLYQLLRYWQQKQQVIQLSDKGVKFLETVQSEIERYKGSLPTMSNWGEIPVQVRRGDSQPDWDLTFRDLTGEWLEKGVDKLDSADRDNLIQEQVRQCDAFLFFFNPVHPEYQKDLDEYYQREFQRAEKFLEYVLKERQNQHLPTVFVLTCKDQWEDRSDIRVKLQNWIERVHRKLQELYDHYLRGHYPQEFVEQQGVFLEVCSTGRSPQDNQQLEKVVDRLADLVHRSRRQRQQIRRRGLRALLLSVAVLAGLGGLGWWLVNREPPTPPSLPTPPIEVRLRELEELLKTHPTAARLPSVKEAEEINKHLAWLVPELDPNASGAADVAESTRQHMRELLERTSQLILEKTRKADPTPEALAVLAAYLKKLPDASDISPPLAQAQQRYWELQRTACLQQLAEIIRRRQEVASPPLDTFVELANKLREMEQQVRQDEVFLPQARRNLREQLQTAATFCEDRLKQKGYTVHFRVTSAHCVLKEEEEVTWRGLNFASPGYPFIPPPYGLVPKAEGPGKIPCATIQPSYPLRIGLGTPVECALYIWEASEQQWRMWHKFNLTTEPGPYAPLGMPLHPADGEKREISLRYENHEVNLEFFNFQPIPALLREAVALARKEKKS
;
A
#
# COMPACT_ATOMS: atom_id res chain seq x y z
N MET A 1 33.35 5.24 11.68
CA MET A 1 32.13 6.05 11.95
C MET A 1 31.25 5.26 12.90
N LYS A 2 30.82 5.85 14.02
CA LYS A 2 29.84 5.21 14.93
C LYS A 2 28.49 5.08 14.18
N PRO A 3 27.72 3.99 14.38
CA PRO A 3 26.40 3.88 13.78
C PRO A 3 25.50 5.02 14.28
N MET A 4 24.90 5.77 13.35
CA MET A 4 23.92 6.82 13.68
C MET A 4 22.51 6.24 13.70
N HIS A 5 21.71 6.60 14.69
CA HIS A 5 20.30 6.26 14.76
C HIS A 5 19.44 7.41 14.27
N ALA A 6 19.03 7.32 13.01
CA ALA A 6 18.04 8.22 12.42
C ALA A 6 16.63 7.90 12.94
N LEU A 7 15.99 8.91 13.54
CA LEU A 7 14.62 8.85 14.06
C LEU A 7 13.85 10.13 13.73
N ASN A 8 12.71 9.97 13.07
CA ASN A 8 11.75 11.05 12.86
C ASN A 8 10.66 10.99 13.93
N LEU A 9 10.56 12.02 14.76
CA LEU A 9 9.70 12.05 15.93
C LEU A 9 8.53 13.02 15.72
N GLY A 10 7.32 12.50 15.63
CA GLY A 10 6.11 13.31 15.57
C GLY A 10 5.74 13.84 16.95
N VAL A 11 5.52 15.13 17.08
CA VAL A 11 5.20 15.81 18.35
C VAL A 11 3.78 16.36 18.25
N TYR A 12 2.87 15.91 19.11
CA TYR A 12 1.44 16.26 19.05
C TYR A 12 0.84 16.54 20.43
N GLY A 13 -0.21 17.35 20.50
CA GLY A 13 -0.92 17.72 21.75
C GLY A 13 -1.61 19.08 21.62
N CYS A 14 -2.47 19.44 22.58
CA CYS A 14 -3.13 20.77 22.58
C CYS A 14 -2.13 21.93 22.50
N ILE A 15 -2.65 23.11 22.13
CA ILE A 15 -2.00 24.37 22.44
C ILE A 15 -1.72 24.39 23.95
N ARG A 16 -0.55 24.87 24.38
CA ARG A 16 -0.12 24.88 25.80
C ARG A 16 -0.05 23.51 26.49
N ALA A 17 0.01 22.41 25.72
CA ALA A 17 0.36 21.08 26.23
C ALA A 17 1.83 20.94 26.68
N GLY A 18 2.66 21.98 26.53
CA GLY A 18 4.08 21.95 26.92
C GLY A 18 5.05 21.48 25.83
N LYS A 19 4.61 21.27 24.58
CA LYS A 19 5.46 20.79 23.45
C LYS A 19 6.70 21.66 23.20
N THR A 20 6.49 22.97 22.98
CA THR A 20 7.57 23.93 22.71
C THR A 20 8.57 23.97 23.86
N LEU A 21 8.06 24.03 25.11
CA LEU A 21 8.89 24.13 26.29
C LEU A 21 9.74 22.87 26.51
N PHE A 22 9.14 21.69 26.31
CA PHE A 22 9.86 20.41 26.34
C PHE A 22 11.01 20.38 25.33
N LEU A 23 10.74 20.72 24.06
CA LEU A 23 11.76 20.71 23.00
C LEU A 23 12.87 21.73 23.29
N TYR A 24 12.51 22.93 23.74
CA TYR A 24 13.47 23.95 24.14
C TYR A 24 14.40 23.47 25.25
N GLN A 25 13.83 22.92 26.33
CA GLN A 25 14.62 22.44 27.48
C GLN A 25 15.53 21.27 27.09
N LEU A 26 15.02 20.33 26.29
CA LEU A 26 15.79 19.19 25.81
C LEU A 26 17.00 19.63 24.96
N LEU A 27 16.77 20.49 23.97
CA LEU A 27 17.83 21.00 23.10
C LEU A 27 18.85 21.85 23.87
N ARG A 28 18.39 22.69 24.80
CA ARG A 28 19.28 23.48 25.68
C ARG A 28 20.12 22.60 26.58
N TYR A 29 19.53 21.56 27.15
CA TYR A 29 20.25 20.61 27.98
C TYR A 29 21.36 19.89 27.18
N TRP A 30 21.09 19.45 25.96
CA TRP A 30 22.13 18.86 25.09
C TRP A 30 23.21 19.88 24.68
N GLN A 31 22.85 21.15 24.45
CA GLN A 31 23.84 22.22 24.19
C GLN A 31 24.74 22.45 25.41
N GLN A 32 24.15 22.54 26.61
CA GLN A 32 24.89 22.72 27.87
C GLN A 32 25.85 21.56 28.15
N LYS A 33 25.44 20.33 27.80
CA LYS A 33 26.29 19.14 27.89
C LYS A 33 27.31 18.98 26.76
N GLN A 34 27.37 19.91 25.81
CA GLN A 34 28.20 19.82 24.61
C GLN A 34 27.96 18.51 23.81
N GLN A 35 26.73 18.00 23.86
CA GLN A 35 26.34 16.79 23.16
C GLN A 35 25.82 17.08 21.74
N VAL A 36 25.39 18.31 21.45
CA VAL A 36 24.93 18.66 20.10
C VAL A 36 26.10 18.70 19.13
N ILE A 37 26.07 17.81 18.13
CA ILE A 37 27.06 17.75 17.03
C ILE A 37 26.67 18.76 15.95
N GLN A 38 25.40 18.73 15.55
CA GLN A 38 24.84 19.61 14.53
C GLN A 38 23.42 20.00 14.94
N LEU A 39 23.11 21.29 14.82
CA LEU A 39 21.77 21.83 14.94
C LEU A 39 21.48 22.62 13.68
N SER A 40 20.31 22.41 13.08
CA SER A 40 19.91 23.19 11.90
C SER A 40 19.70 24.67 12.22
N ASP A 41 19.81 25.53 11.21
CA ASP A 41 19.51 26.97 11.32
C ASP A 41 18.10 27.21 11.89
N LYS A 42 17.14 26.35 11.52
CA LYS A 42 15.79 26.36 12.10
C LYS A 42 15.79 26.06 13.60
N GLY A 43 16.58 25.07 14.04
CA GLY A 43 16.75 24.74 15.45
C GLY A 43 17.42 25.86 16.26
N VAL A 44 18.42 26.54 15.68
CA VAL A 44 19.05 27.72 16.29
C VAL A 44 18.02 28.84 16.46
N LYS A 45 17.30 29.18 15.38
CA LYS A 45 16.24 30.21 15.40
C LYS A 45 15.12 29.87 16.39
N PHE A 46 14.75 28.60 16.50
CA PHE A 46 13.79 28.12 17.49
C PHE A 46 14.27 28.41 18.93
N LEU A 47 15.52 28.05 19.25
CA LEU A 47 16.09 28.27 20.58
C LEU A 47 16.21 29.75 20.95
N GLU A 48 16.57 30.61 20.00
CA GLU A 48 16.66 32.06 20.19
C GLU A 48 15.26 32.68 20.38
N THR A 49 14.31 32.30 19.54
CA THR A 49 12.94 32.83 19.61
C THR A 49 12.28 32.45 20.92
N VAL A 50 12.31 31.17 21.31
CA VAL A 50 11.70 30.70 22.56
C VAL A 50 12.42 31.28 23.78
N GLN A 51 13.76 31.44 23.74
CA GLN A 51 14.49 32.13 24.80
C GLN A 51 14.00 33.57 24.97
N SER A 52 13.89 34.32 23.86
CA SER A 52 13.43 35.72 23.89
C SER A 52 11.98 35.84 24.40
N GLU A 53 11.11 34.87 24.09
CA GLU A 53 9.74 34.82 24.60
C GLU A 53 9.72 34.57 26.11
N ILE A 54 10.52 33.60 26.60
CA ILE A 54 10.61 33.29 28.03
C ILE A 54 11.13 34.50 28.81
N GLU A 55 12.18 35.17 28.32
CA GLU A 55 12.77 36.36 28.94
C GLU A 55 11.79 37.54 28.95
N ARG A 56 11.02 37.73 27.87
CA ARG A 56 10.10 38.86 27.72
C ARG A 56 8.80 38.69 28.51
N TYR A 57 8.27 37.48 28.62
CA TYR A 57 6.93 37.24 29.17
C TYR A 57 6.93 36.48 30.52
N LYS A 58 8.11 36.18 31.08
CA LYS A 58 8.27 35.36 32.31
C LYS A 58 7.59 33.97 32.22
N GLY A 59 7.38 33.48 31.01
CA GLY A 59 6.73 32.21 30.68
C GLY A 59 6.62 32.03 29.16
N SER A 60 6.50 30.79 28.69
CA SER A 60 6.33 30.53 27.25
C SER A 60 4.92 30.93 26.82
N LEU A 61 4.79 31.91 25.92
CA LEU A 61 3.54 32.14 25.20
C LEU A 61 3.20 30.90 24.35
N PRO A 62 1.91 30.69 24.00
CA PRO A 62 1.57 29.73 22.97
C PRO A 62 2.29 30.13 21.68
N THR A 63 3.29 29.35 21.29
CA THR A 63 3.97 29.54 20.01
C THR A 63 2.97 29.14 18.92
N MET A 64 2.30 30.14 18.35
CA MET A 64 1.38 29.98 17.21
C MET A 64 2.15 29.68 15.91
N SER A 65 3.48 29.76 15.95
CA SER A 65 4.38 29.54 14.83
C SER A 65 4.60 28.04 14.61
N ASN A 66 4.18 27.53 13.46
CA ASN A 66 4.55 26.19 13.03
C ASN A 66 6.05 26.16 12.69
N TRP A 67 6.85 25.47 13.49
CA TRP A 67 8.30 25.33 13.28
C TRP A 67 8.64 24.26 12.23
N GLY A 68 7.67 23.42 11.84
CA GLY A 68 7.86 22.33 10.90
C GLY A 68 8.81 21.27 11.43
N GLU A 69 9.96 21.12 10.77
CA GLU A 69 10.97 20.11 11.08
C GLU A 69 12.20 20.76 11.76
N ILE A 70 12.61 20.19 12.89
CA ILE A 70 13.81 20.57 13.64
C ILE A 70 14.77 19.37 13.68
N PRO A 71 15.69 19.25 12.72
CA PRO A 71 16.73 18.24 12.74
C PRO A 71 17.88 18.63 13.69
N VAL A 72 18.34 17.64 14.47
CA VAL A 72 19.41 17.74 15.46
C VAL A 72 20.20 16.43 15.54
N GLN A 73 21.53 16.55 15.62
CA GLN A 73 22.42 15.43 15.86
C GLN A 73 23.04 15.52 17.26
N VAL A 74 22.96 14.44 18.02
CA VAL A 74 23.35 14.40 19.44
C VAL A 74 24.32 13.25 19.70
N ARG A 75 25.45 13.58 20.33
CA ARG A 75 26.46 12.67 20.81
C ARG A 75 26.06 12.10 22.17
N ARG A 76 26.03 10.76 22.27
CA ARG A 76 25.55 10.07 23.49
C ARG A 76 26.64 9.52 24.41
N GLY A 77 27.89 9.50 23.93
CA GLY A 77 29.05 8.97 24.65
C GLY A 77 29.83 7.96 23.80
N ASP A 78 30.82 7.30 24.39
CA ASP A 78 31.73 6.43 23.64
C ASP A 78 31.18 5.04 23.33
N SER A 79 30.30 4.54 24.19
CA SER A 79 29.68 3.22 24.08
C SER A 79 28.28 3.23 23.44
N GLN A 80 27.71 4.41 23.18
CA GLN A 80 26.35 4.54 22.64
C GLN A 80 26.36 5.15 21.23
N PRO A 81 25.46 4.68 20.34
CA PRO A 81 25.29 5.25 19.01
C PRO A 81 24.79 6.70 19.10
N ASP A 82 25.33 7.56 18.23
CA ASP A 82 24.90 8.94 18.12
C ASP A 82 23.48 9.01 17.55
N TRP A 83 22.72 10.01 17.98
CA TRP A 83 21.37 10.25 17.52
C TRP A 83 21.34 11.23 16.35
N ASP A 84 20.50 10.92 15.37
CA ASP A 84 20.14 11.80 14.27
C ASP A 84 18.62 11.96 14.30
N LEU A 85 18.14 12.98 15.03
CA LEU A 85 16.73 13.15 15.34
C LEU A 85 16.15 14.26 14.47
N THR A 86 14.94 14.04 13.97
CA THR A 86 14.12 15.12 13.40
C THR A 86 12.83 15.24 14.18
N PHE A 87 12.67 16.32 14.94
CA PHE A 87 11.40 16.62 15.60
C PHE A 87 10.46 17.30 14.61
N ARG A 88 9.25 16.76 14.47
CA ARG A 88 8.21 17.24 13.56
C ARG A 88 7.03 17.68 14.40
N ASP A 89 6.82 18.99 14.51
CA ASP A 89 5.67 19.53 15.24
C ASP A 89 4.40 19.33 14.39
N LEU A 90 3.57 18.38 14.81
CA LEU A 90 2.29 18.12 14.17
C LEU A 90 1.33 19.17 14.69
N THR A 91 0.96 20.12 13.83
CA THR A 91 0.12 21.27 14.18
C THR A 91 -1.17 20.84 14.89
N GLY A 92 -1.19 21.00 16.22
CA GLY A 92 -2.20 20.44 17.13
C GLY A 92 -3.65 20.85 16.82
N GLU A 93 -3.87 22.07 16.33
CA GLU A 93 -5.21 22.56 15.98
C GLU A 93 -5.76 21.99 14.67
N TRP A 94 -4.91 21.49 13.78
CA TRP A 94 -5.32 21.07 12.43
C TRP A 94 -5.88 19.64 12.44
N LEU A 95 -5.44 18.81 13.38
CA LEU A 95 -6.07 17.52 13.69
C LEU A 95 -7.40 17.71 14.41
N GLU A 96 -7.54 18.70 15.30
CA GLU A 96 -8.80 18.96 15.99
C GLU A 96 -9.88 19.53 15.04
N LYS A 97 -9.51 20.50 14.19
CA LYS A 97 -10.39 21.04 13.12
C LYS A 97 -10.57 20.06 11.95
N GLY A 98 -9.64 19.14 11.72
CA GLY A 98 -9.72 18.11 10.68
C GLY A 98 -10.58 16.91 11.08
N VAL A 99 -10.61 16.56 12.37
CA VAL A 99 -11.45 15.46 12.86
C VAL A 99 -12.91 15.90 13.06
N ASP A 100 -13.18 17.19 13.30
CA ASP A 100 -14.55 17.71 13.36
C ASP A 100 -15.09 18.23 12.00
N LYS A 101 -14.26 18.26 10.94
CA LYS A 101 -14.66 18.61 9.56
C LYS A 101 -14.07 17.63 8.54
N LEU A 102 -14.63 16.43 8.52
CA LEU A 102 -14.32 15.32 7.59
C LEU A 102 -14.77 15.57 6.12
N ASP A 103 -14.82 16.82 5.65
CA ASP A 103 -15.36 17.18 4.32
C ASP A 103 -14.36 17.92 3.40
N SER A 104 -13.07 18.06 3.75
CA SER A 104 -12.09 18.74 2.88
C SER A 104 -10.88 17.86 2.54
N ALA A 105 -10.91 17.23 1.36
CA ALA A 105 -9.90 16.31 0.83
C ALA A 105 -8.47 16.87 0.71
N ASP A 106 -8.29 18.21 0.70
CA ASP A 106 -6.96 18.84 0.54
C ASP A 106 -6.17 18.92 1.86
N ARG A 107 -6.83 18.82 3.02
CA ARG A 107 -6.17 18.90 4.34
C ARG A 107 -5.71 17.54 4.88
N ASP A 108 -6.37 16.46 4.45
CA ASP A 108 -5.99 15.11 4.84
C ASP A 108 -4.62 14.72 4.26
N ASN A 109 -4.30 15.13 3.02
CA ASN A 109 -3.03 14.76 2.38
C ASN A 109 -1.77 15.32 3.10
N LEU A 110 -1.83 16.53 3.64
CA LEU A 110 -0.69 17.17 4.33
C LEU A 110 -0.40 16.53 5.70
N ILE A 111 -1.44 16.18 6.45
CA ILE A 111 -1.30 15.55 7.76
C ILE A 111 -0.92 14.06 7.59
N GLN A 112 -1.46 13.38 6.58
CA GLN A 112 -1.05 12.02 6.20
C GLN A 112 0.43 11.95 5.82
N GLU A 113 0.93 12.91 5.04
CA GLU A 113 2.34 12.95 4.64
C GLU A 113 3.26 13.17 5.86
N GLN A 114 2.87 14.04 6.81
CA GLN A 114 3.63 14.27 8.04
C GLN A 114 3.68 13.03 8.96
N VAL A 115 2.55 12.33 9.12
CA VAL A 115 2.46 11.10 9.93
C VAL A 115 3.28 9.96 9.31
N ARG A 116 3.25 9.80 7.97
CA ARG A 116 4.00 8.76 7.24
C ARG A 116 5.51 8.89 7.37
N GLN A 117 6.01 10.11 7.53
CA GLN A 117 7.44 10.39 7.68
C GLN A 117 7.97 10.17 9.11
N CYS A 118 7.08 9.90 10.08
CA CYS A 118 7.47 9.67 11.47
C CYS A 118 7.77 8.19 11.76
N ASP A 119 8.79 7.92 12.57
CA ASP A 119 9.12 6.60 13.11
C ASP A 119 8.32 6.29 14.39
N ALA A 120 7.92 7.33 15.14
CA ALA A 120 7.23 7.24 16.42
C ALA A 120 6.67 8.61 16.86
N PHE A 121 5.82 8.61 17.88
CA PHE A 121 5.05 9.80 18.30
C PHE A 121 5.17 10.11 19.80
N LEU A 122 5.23 11.40 20.11
CA LEU A 122 5.06 11.97 21.43
C LEU A 122 3.70 12.67 21.50
N PHE A 123 2.83 12.21 22.40
CA PHE A 123 1.56 12.85 22.69
C PHE A 123 1.66 13.63 24.01
N PHE A 124 1.53 14.94 23.95
CA PHE A 124 1.64 15.83 25.11
C PHE A 124 0.28 16.10 25.72
N PHE A 125 0.19 15.90 27.03
CA PHE A 125 -0.98 16.24 27.85
C PHE A 125 -0.52 17.11 29.04
N ASN A 126 -1.24 18.21 29.30
CA ASN A 126 -1.01 19.08 30.44
C ASN A 126 -2.19 18.97 31.43
N PRO A 127 -2.05 18.23 32.54
CA PRO A 127 -3.13 18.00 33.52
C PRO A 127 -3.69 19.27 34.17
N VAL A 128 -2.97 20.40 34.10
CA VAL A 128 -3.32 21.69 34.72
C VAL A 128 -3.48 22.81 33.70
N HIS A 129 -4.15 22.52 32.58
CA HIS A 129 -4.28 23.49 31.50
C HIS A 129 -4.87 24.85 31.98
N PRO A 130 -4.17 25.99 31.77
CA PRO A 130 -4.55 27.27 32.37
C PRO A 130 -5.97 27.75 32.03
N GLU A 131 -6.46 27.43 30.83
CA GLU A 131 -7.76 27.88 30.34
C GLU A 131 -8.94 27.03 30.81
N TYR A 132 -8.69 25.82 31.32
CA TYR A 132 -9.72 24.87 31.72
C TYR A 132 -9.77 24.59 33.22
N GLN A 133 -9.15 25.45 34.04
CA GLN A 133 -9.11 25.27 35.50
C GLN A 133 -10.49 25.21 36.16
N LYS A 134 -11.52 25.76 35.52
CA LYS A 134 -12.91 25.78 36.01
C LYS A 134 -13.72 24.54 35.63
N ASP A 135 -13.31 23.80 34.61
CA ASP A 135 -13.98 22.58 34.13
C ASP A 135 -12.95 21.53 33.69
N LEU A 136 -12.28 20.95 34.68
CA LEU A 136 -11.26 19.93 34.46
C LEU A 136 -11.87 18.61 33.94
N ASP A 137 -13.11 18.28 34.28
CA ASP A 137 -13.74 17.04 33.81
C ASP A 137 -14.03 17.09 32.31
N GLU A 138 -14.60 18.20 31.82
CA GLU A 138 -14.79 18.40 30.39
C GLU A 138 -13.45 18.40 29.66
N TYR A 139 -12.44 19.08 30.21
CA TYR A 139 -11.10 19.12 29.62
C TYR A 139 -10.49 17.72 29.48
N TYR A 140 -10.52 16.91 30.54
CA TYR A 140 -9.99 15.54 30.52
C TYR A 140 -10.74 14.65 29.53
N GLN A 141 -12.06 14.83 29.41
CA GLN A 141 -12.86 14.12 28.42
C GLN A 141 -12.47 14.52 26.98
N ARG A 142 -12.25 15.81 26.70
CA ARG A 142 -11.78 16.30 25.39
C ARG A 142 -10.38 15.77 25.07
N GLU A 143 -9.46 15.76 26.02
CA GLU A 143 -8.12 15.21 25.84
C GLU A 143 -8.13 13.69 25.63
N PHE A 144 -9.03 12.98 26.30
CA PHE A 144 -9.24 11.54 26.05
C PHE A 144 -9.70 11.29 24.61
N GLN A 145 -10.71 12.03 24.15
CA GLN A 145 -11.18 11.94 22.76
C GLN A 145 -10.08 12.32 21.76
N ARG A 146 -9.25 13.30 22.09
CA ARG A 146 -8.13 13.69 21.23
C ARG A 146 -7.08 12.59 21.16
N ALA A 147 -6.75 11.95 22.27
CA ALA A 147 -5.83 10.81 22.30
C ALA A 147 -6.37 9.63 21.49
N GLU A 148 -7.66 9.29 21.66
CA GLU A 148 -8.34 8.24 20.90
C GLU A 148 -8.30 8.52 19.39
N LYS A 149 -8.78 9.70 18.97
CA LYS A 149 -8.79 10.14 17.56
C LYS A 149 -7.38 10.14 16.97
N PHE A 150 -6.38 10.61 17.72
CA PHE A 150 -4.99 10.61 17.29
C PHE A 150 -4.44 9.20 17.10
N LEU A 151 -4.65 8.30 18.07
CA LEU A 151 -4.21 6.91 17.98
C LEU A 151 -4.85 6.21 16.79
N GLU A 152 -6.18 6.34 16.61
CA GLU A 152 -6.88 5.78 15.46
C GLU A 152 -6.32 6.30 14.14
N TYR A 153 -6.08 7.60 14.04
CA TYR A 153 -5.55 8.22 12.83
C TYR A 153 -4.13 7.72 12.51
N VAL A 154 -3.24 7.72 13.51
CA VAL A 154 -1.88 7.20 13.38
C VAL A 154 -1.89 5.69 13.09
N LEU A 155 -2.91 4.94 13.52
CA LEU A 155 -3.11 3.52 13.22
C LEU A 155 -3.62 3.26 11.79
N LYS A 156 -4.49 4.13 11.27
CA LYS A 156 -5.04 4.03 9.91
C LYS A 156 -4.03 4.41 8.82
N GLU A 157 -3.23 5.45 9.04
CA GLU A 157 -2.36 6.04 8.00
C GLU A 157 -0.98 5.39 7.83
N ARG A 158 -0.82 4.15 8.30
CA ARG A 158 0.49 3.50 8.48
C ARG A 158 1.09 2.97 7.17
N GLN A 159 2.21 3.57 6.75
CA GLN A 159 3.23 2.87 5.94
C GLN A 159 4.19 2.03 6.82
N ASN A 160 4.40 2.44 8.08
CA ASN A 160 5.23 1.75 9.06
C ASN A 160 4.35 0.88 9.99
N GLN A 161 4.48 -0.45 9.90
CA GLN A 161 3.56 -1.39 10.57
C GLN A 161 3.51 -1.29 12.11
N HIS A 162 4.53 -0.74 12.78
CA HIS A 162 4.49 -0.49 14.23
C HIS A 162 5.08 0.89 14.55
N LEU A 163 4.19 1.84 14.84
CA LEU A 163 4.50 3.22 15.26
C LEU A 163 4.18 3.35 16.75
N PRO A 164 5.20 3.33 17.64
CA PRO A 164 4.95 3.51 19.06
C PRO A 164 4.56 4.96 19.38
N THR A 165 3.68 5.11 20.36
CA THR A 165 3.28 6.40 20.93
C THR A 165 3.65 6.43 22.40
N VAL A 166 4.33 7.49 22.83
CA VAL A 166 4.61 7.79 24.24
C VAL A 166 3.81 9.04 24.63
N PHE A 167 3.04 8.92 25.70
CA PHE A 167 2.30 10.00 26.33
C PHE A 167 3.18 10.73 27.33
N VAL A 168 3.37 12.03 27.11
CA VAL A 168 4.19 12.91 27.95
C VAL A 168 3.25 13.78 28.79
N LEU A 169 3.22 13.49 30.08
CA LEU A 169 2.45 14.22 31.08
C LEU A 169 3.29 15.40 31.59
N THR A 170 3.00 16.59 31.11
CA THR A 170 3.79 17.79 31.37
C THR A 170 3.39 18.52 32.64
N CYS A 171 4.19 19.49 33.07
CA CYS A 171 3.91 20.35 34.21
C CYS A 171 3.77 19.57 35.53
N LYS A 172 4.50 18.45 35.68
CA LYS A 172 4.47 17.62 36.89
C LYS A 172 4.58 18.42 38.18
N ASP A 173 5.50 19.38 38.20
CA ASP A 173 5.76 20.32 39.30
C ASP A 173 4.55 21.17 39.72
N GLN A 174 3.47 21.22 38.92
CA GLN A 174 2.27 21.99 39.19
C GLN A 174 1.08 21.14 39.67
N TRP A 175 1.13 19.82 39.49
CA TRP A 175 0.04 18.92 39.87
C TRP A 175 0.47 17.74 40.73
N GLU A 176 1.76 17.49 40.92
CA GLU A 176 2.19 16.37 41.74
C GLU A 176 1.68 16.50 43.17
N ASP A 177 1.63 17.65 43.80
CA ASP A 177 1.11 17.72 45.18
C ASP A 177 -0.42 17.82 45.28
N ARG A 178 -1.13 17.77 44.14
CA ARG A 178 -2.59 17.96 44.05
C ARG A 178 -3.33 16.63 43.92
N SER A 179 -3.87 16.14 45.03
CA SER A 179 -4.57 14.84 45.09
C SER A 179 -5.80 14.76 44.20
N ASP A 180 -6.55 15.86 44.06
CA ASP A 180 -7.71 16.00 43.16
C ASP A 180 -7.33 15.75 41.70
N ILE A 181 -6.19 16.31 41.27
CA ILE A 181 -5.69 16.17 39.90
C ILE A 181 -5.10 14.79 39.68
N ARG A 182 -4.36 14.23 40.66
CA ARG A 182 -3.80 12.87 40.56
C ARG A 182 -4.87 11.82 40.30
N VAL A 183 -6.00 11.88 41.02
CA VAL A 183 -7.10 10.92 40.82
C VAL A 183 -7.69 11.02 39.42
N LYS A 184 -7.97 12.24 38.95
CA LYS A 184 -8.49 12.47 37.59
C LYS A 184 -7.47 12.03 36.52
N LEU A 185 -6.19 12.30 36.76
CA LEU A 185 -5.09 11.92 35.86
C LEU A 185 -4.94 10.41 35.77
N GLN A 186 -4.99 9.72 36.90
CA GLN A 186 -4.96 8.26 36.92
C GLN A 186 -6.14 7.66 36.14
N ASN A 187 -7.35 8.17 36.35
CA ASN A 187 -8.53 7.74 35.58
C ASN A 187 -8.36 7.99 34.07
N TRP A 188 -7.78 9.13 33.69
CA TRP A 188 -7.49 9.43 32.29
C TRP A 188 -6.45 8.47 31.70
N ILE A 189 -5.35 8.23 32.41
CA ILE A 189 -4.29 7.30 32.01
C ILE A 189 -4.89 5.91 31.79
N GLU A 190 -5.69 5.40 32.73
CA GLU A 190 -6.32 4.08 32.61
C GLU A 190 -7.25 3.98 31.40
N ARG A 191 -8.03 5.03 31.14
CA ARG A 191 -8.93 5.07 29.97
C ARG A 191 -8.15 5.11 28.66
N VAL A 192 -7.13 5.97 28.55
CA VAL A 192 -6.28 6.07 27.35
C VAL A 192 -5.49 4.79 27.14
N HIS A 193 -4.97 4.18 28.22
CA HIS A 193 -4.23 2.93 28.17
C HIS A 193 -5.08 1.77 27.66
N ARG A 194 -6.31 1.63 28.18
CA ARG A 194 -7.28 0.65 27.68
C ARG A 194 -7.57 0.86 26.20
N LYS A 195 -7.82 2.11 25.79
CA LYS A 195 -8.08 2.44 24.39
C LYS A 195 -6.86 2.17 23.50
N LEU A 196 -5.65 2.45 23.98
CA LEU A 196 -4.39 2.12 23.29
C LEU A 196 -4.29 0.61 23.03
N GLN A 197 -4.56 -0.22 24.04
CA GLN A 197 -4.58 -1.67 23.91
C GLN A 197 -5.62 -2.14 22.89
N GLU A 198 -6.88 -1.70 23.04
CA GLU A 198 -7.98 -2.05 22.14
C GLU A 198 -7.65 -1.70 20.68
N LEU A 199 -7.13 -0.50 20.45
CA LEU A 199 -6.77 -0.04 19.11
C LEU A 199 -5.54 -0.79 18.57
N TYR A 200 -4.53 -1.05 19.39
CA TYR A 200 -3.35 -1.79 18.94
C TYR A 200 -3.71 -3.24 18.62
N ASP A 201 -4.55 -3.89 19.43
CA ASP A 201 -5.04 -5.24 19.15
C ASP A 201 -5.89 -5.29 17.88
N HIS A 202 -6.79 -4.32 17.69
CA HIS A 202 -7.65 -4.24 16.50
C HIS A 202 -6.84 -4.05 15.22
N TYR A 203 -5.98 -3.02 15.18
CA TYR A 203 -5.27 -2.64 13.95
C TYR A 203 -4.00 -3.46 13.70
N LEU A 204 -3.34 -3.97 14.75
CA LEU A 204 -2.10 -4.75 14.62
C LEU A 204 -2.31 -6.26 14.83
N ARG A 205 -3.54 -6.71 15.10
CA ARG A 205 -3.90 -8.14 15.29
C ARG A 205 -3.02 -8.84 16.33
N GLY A 206 -2.63 -8.14 17.38
CA GLY A 206 -1.72 -8.65 18.42
C GLY A 206 -0.25 -8.80 17.99
N HIS A 207 0.14 -8.29 16.82
CA HIS A 207 1.51 -8.33 16.33
C HIS A 207 2.28 -7.03 16.64
N TYR A 208 2.57 -6.78 17.92
CA TYR A 208 3.38 -5.65 18.36
C TYR A 208 4.19 -5.99 19.63
N PRO A 209 5.24 -5.23 20.01
CA PRO A 209 5.99 -5.50 21.23
C PRO A 209 5.12 -5.20 22.45
N GLN A 210 5.12 -6.05 23.48
CA GLN A 210 4.29 -5.83 24.68
C GLN A 210 4.59 -4.48 25.35
N GLU A 211 5.80 -3.99 25.21
CA GLU A 211 6.29 -2.70 25.70
C GLU A 211 5.55 -1.49 25.11
N PHE A 212 4.84 -1.67 23.99
CA PHE A 212 3.99 -0.65 23.37
C PHE A 212 2.71 -0.39 24.15
N VAL A 213 2.34 -1.31 25.05
CA VAL A 213 1.15 -1.20 25.88
C VAL A 213 1.48 -1.41 27.36
N GLU A 214 2.76 -1.37 27.74
CA GLU A 214 3.17 -1.34 29.14
C GLU A 214 2.94 0.06 29.70
N GLN A 215 1.96 0.24 30.58
CA GLN A 215 1.54 1.55 31.11
C GLN A 215 2.73 2.39 31.62
N GLN A 216 3.61 1.81 32.43
CA GLN A 216 4.82 2.49 32.96
C GLN A 216 5.83 2.89 31.88
N GLY A 217 5.77 2.25 30.72
CA GLY A 217 6.67 2.46 29.60
C GLY A 217 6.14 3.40 28.52
N VAL A 218 4.83 3.69 28.52
CA VAL A 218 4.19 4.59 27.54
C VAL A 218 3.69 5.89 28.14
N PHE A 219 3.51 5.99 29.46
CA PHE A 219 3.20 7.26 30.13
C PHE A 219 4.44 7.74 30.90
N LEU A 220 4.99 8.89 30.50
CA LEU A 220 6.15 9.50 31.11
C LEU A 220 5.80 10.89 31.62
N GLU A 221 6.23 11.20 32.83
CA GLU A 221 5.96 12.47 33.48
C GLU A 221 7.19 13.38 33.39
N VAL A 222 6.98 14.66 33.09
CA VAL A 222 8.04 15.66 32.99
C VAL A 222 7.67 16.98 33.67
N CYS A 223 8.64 17.58 34.34
CA CYS A 223 8.50 18.88 34.97
C CYS A 223 8.50 20.01 33.92
N SER A 224 7.74 21.08 34.17
CA SER A 224 7.71 22.27 33.32
C SER A 224 8.91 23.20 33.55
N THR A 225 9.56 23.08 34.70
CA THR A 225 10.73 23.88 35.06
C THR A 225 11.93 22.97 35.28
N GLY A 226 13.03 23.20 34.53
CA GLY A 226 14.31 22.49 34.71
C GLY A 226 15.04 22.93 35.98
N ARG A 227 14.38 22.87 37.14
CA ARG A 227 14.89 23.34 38.44
C ARG A 227 16.07 22.51 38.93
N SER A 228 16.19 21.26 38.48
CA SER A 228 17.26 20.36 38.84
C SER A 228 17.89 19.64 37.62
N PRO A 229 19.15 19.21 37.70
CA PRO A 229 19.75 18.31 36.71
C PRO A 229 18.98 17.00 36.51
N GLN A 230 18.21 16.57 37.51
CA GLN A 230 17.38 15.36 37.44
C GLN A 230 16.16 15.56 36.53
N ASP A 231 15.57 16.76 36.52
CA ASP A 231 14.44 17.10 35.64
C ASP A 231 14.86 17.05 34.16
N ASN A 232 16.05 17.58 33.85
CA ASN A 232 16.56 17.54 32.49
C ASN A 232 16.93 16.12 32.03
N GLN A 233 17.36 15.25 32.95
CA GLN A 233 17.55 13.82 32.64
C GLN A 233 16.23 13.11 32.32
N GLN A 234 15.10 13.53 32.90
CA GLN A 234 13.80 12.96 32.56
C GLN A 234 13.39 13.28 31.11
N LEU A 235 13.75 14.46 30.60
CA LEU A 235 13.51 14.83 29.20
C LEU A 235 14.26 13.90 28.23
N GLU A 236 15.53 13.60 28.53
CA GLU A 236 16.33 12.66 27.75
C GLU A 236 15.76 11.23 27.81
N LYS A 237 15.26 10.80 28.98
CA LYS A 237 14.60 9.51 29.16
C LYS A 237 13.38 9.32 28.26
N VAL A 238 12.64 10.38 27.93
CA VAL A 238 11.51 10.32 27.00
C VAL A 238 11.99 9.91 25.60
N VAL A 239 13.06 10.55 25.10
CA VAL A 239 13.66 10.22 23.80
C VAL A 239 14.27 8.82 23.82
N ASP A 240 14.94 8.45 24.92
CA ASP A 240 15.51 7.12 25.12
C ASP A 240 14.48 6.02 25.04
N ARG A 241 13.38 6.17 25.80
CA ARG A 241 12.31 5.18 25.82
C ARG A 241 11.72 5.01 24.43
N LEU A 242 11.49 6.11 23.73
CA LEU A 242 10.91 6.08 22.40
C LEU A 242 11.88 5.48 21.36
N ALA A 243 13.17 5.77 21.45
CA ALA A 243 14.21 5.12 20.64
C ALA A 243 14.28 3.60 20.90
N ASP A 244 14.19 3.16 22.17
CA ASP A 244 14.14 1.74 22.52
C ASP A 244 12.90 1.06 21.91
N LEU A 245 11.72 1.69 22.02
CA LEU A 245 10.48 1.16 21.42
C LEU A 245 10.59 1.04 19.89
N VAL A 246 11.17 2.04 19.21
CA VAL A 246 11.42 1.95 17.76
C VAL A 246 12.40 0.82 17.43
N HIS A 247 13.46 0.64 18.22
CA HIS A 247 14.42 -0.43 18.02
C HIS A 247 13.80 -1.81 18.23
N ARG A 248 12.98 -1.98 19.28
CA ARG A 248 12.22 -3.22 19.53
C ARG A 248 11.25 -3.51 18.39
N SER A 249 10.56 -2.50 17.87
CA SER A 249 9.73 -2.62 16.67
C SER A 249 10.53 -3.10 15.46
N ARG A 250 11.68 -2.46 15.17
CA ARG A 250 12.58 -2.87 14.07
C ARG A 250 13.09 -4.30 14.26
N ARG A 251 13.47 -4.69 15.49
CA ARG A 251 13.90 -6.05 15.84
C ARG A 251 12.77 -7.07 15.69
N GLN A 252 11.56 -6.78 16.15
CA GLN A 252 10.41 -7.67 16.01
C GLN A 252 10.04 -7.83 14.54
N ARG A 253 10.07 -6.77 13.72
CA ARG A 253 9.90 -6.89 12.26
C ARG A 253 10.97 -7.79 11.65
N GLN A 254 12.23 -7.63 12.05
CA GLN A 254 13.31 -8.51 11.58
C GLN A 254 13.12 -9.95 12.05
N GLN A 255 12.62 -10.17 13.27
CA GLN A 255 12.32 -11.51 13.79
C GLN A 255 11.12 -12.15 13.10
N ILE A 256 10.05 -11.39 12.83
CA ILE A 256 8.88 -11.85 12.07
C ILE A 256 9.30 -12.15 10.63
N ARG A 257 10.07 -11.27 9.99
CA ARG A 257 10.65 -11.53 8.66
C ARG A 257 11.58 -12.74 8.67
N ARG A 258 12.43 -12.91 9.68
CA ARG A 258 13.31 -14.08 9.81
C ARG A 258 12.55 -15.35 10.15
N ARG A 259 11.46 -15.29 10.92
CA ARG A 259 10.58 -16.44 11.21
C ARG A 259 9.76 -16.79 9.98
N GLY A 260 9.24 -15.82 9.24
CA GLY A 260 8.60 -16.01 7.95
C GLY A 260 9.58 -16.59 6.94
N LEU A 261 10.80 -16.03 6.83
CA LEU A 261 11.86 -16.54 5.96
C LEU A 261 12.39 -17.90 6.43
N ARG A 262 12.47 -18.18 7.74
CA ARG A 262 12.83 -19.51 8.27
C ARG A 262 11.70 -20.50 8.09
N ALA A 263 10.44 -20.11 8.20
CA ALA A 263 9.29 -20.95 7.89
C ALA A 263 9.22 -21.22 6.38
N LEU A 264 9.61 -20.24 5.56
CA LEU A 264 9.71 -20.37 4.10
C LEU A 264 10.95 -21.17 3.70
N LEU A 265 12.07 -21.05 4.40
CA LEU A 265 13.26 -21.88 4.22
C LEU A 265 13.06 -23.27 4.80
N LEU A 266 12.29 -23.45 5.87
CA LEU A 266 11.88 -24.75 6.40
C LEU A 266 10.85 -25.37 5.50
N SER A 267 9.91 -24.62 4.93
CA SER A 267 8.99 -25.17 3.93
C SER A 267 9.75 -25.49 2.64
N VAL A 268 10.71 -24.68 2.20
CA VAL A 268 11.61 -24.97 1.08
C VAL A 268 12.57 -26.11 1.41
N ALA A 269 13.07 -26.25 2.64
CA ALA A 269 13.96 -27.35 3.04
C ALA A 269 13.19 -28.62 3.37
N VAL A 270 11.91 -28.54 3.74
CA VAL A 270 10.98 -29.68 3.79
C VAL A 270 10.57 -30.04 2.38
N LEU A 271 10.35 -29.10 1.47
CA LEU A 271 10.07 -29.36 0.05
C LEU A 271 11.30 -29.83 -0.72
N ALA A 272 12.50 -29.38 -0.36
CA ALA A 272 13.79 -29.84 -0.90
C ALA A 272 14.33 -31.02 -0.11
N GLY A 273 13.82 -31.30 1.09
CA GLY A 273 14.08 -32.49 1.88
C GLY A 273 13.17 -33.62 1.44
N LEU A 274 11.89 -33.35 1.14
CA LEU A 274 10.95 -34.25 0.47
C LEU A 274 11.26 -34.37 -1.02
N GLY A 275 11.69 -33.29 -1.67
CA GLY A 275 12.15 -33.27 -3.05
C GLY A 275 13.57 -33.79 -3.19
N GLY A 276 14.39 -33.73 -2.14
CA GLY A 276 15.73 -34.31 -2.05
C GLY A 276 15.68 -35.76 -1.59
N LEU A 277 14.71 -36.16 -0.75
CA LEU A 277 14.33 -37.55 -0.55
C LEU A 277 13.71 -38.10 -1.83
N GLY A 278 12.86 -37.33 -2.51
CA GLY A 278 12.30 -37.67 -3.81
C GLY A 278 13.39 -37.80 -4.88
N TRP A 279 14.34 -36.87 -4.95
CA TRP A 279 15.48 -36.91 -5.87
C TRP A 279 16.49 -37.98 -5.49
N TRP A 280 16.76 -38.22 -4.20
CA TRP A 280 17.61 -39.31 -3.72
C TRP A 280 16.95 -40.69 -3.90
N LEU A 281 15.62 -40.77 -3.85
CA LEU A 281 14.83 -41.96 -4.20
C LEU A 281 14.70 -42.14 -5.72
N VAL A 282 14.81 -41.07 -6.52
CA VAL A 282 14.74 -41.10 -7.99
C VAL A 282 16.11 -41.26 -8.65
N ASN A 283 17.20 -40.79 -8.02
CA ASN A 283 18.58 -40.87 -8.52
C ASN A 283 19.42 -41.99 -7.90
N ARG A 284 18.91 -42.73 -6.91
CA ARG A 284 19.31 -44.12 -6.81
C ARG A 284 18.63 -44.82 -7.98
N GLU A 285 19.41 -45.19 -9.00
CA GLU A 285 19.02 -46.35 -9.79
C GLU A 285 18.72 -47.46 -8.79
N PRO A 286 17.45 -47.89 -8.65
CA PRO A 286 17.18 -49.12 -7.96
C PRO A 286 17.97 -50.18 -8.74
N PRO A 287 18.57 -51.20 -8.08
CA PRO A 287 18.86 -52.42 -8.83
C PRO A 287 17.57 -52.77 -9.55
N THR A 288 17.64 -52.89 -10.87
CA THR A 288 16.48 -53.13 -11.75
C THR A 288 15.59 -54.13 -11.03
N PRO A 289 14.42 -53.72 -10.52
CA PRO A 289 13.51 -54.67 -9.92
C PRO A 289 13.23 -55.67 -11.03
N PRO A 290 13.22 -56.98 -10.76
CA PRO A 290 12.76 -57.94 -11.76
C PRO A 290 11.43 -57.39 -12.26
N SER A 291 11.34 -57.16 -13.57
CA SER A 291 10.17 -56.60 -14.22
C SER A 291 8.95 -57.37 -13.74
N LEU A 292 8.20 -56.79 -12.80
CA LEU A 292 6.89 -57.31 -12.45
C LEU A 292 6.08 -57.24 -13.73
N PRO A 293 5.42 -58.33 -14.12
CA PRO A 293 4.63 -58.33 -15.34
C PRO A 293 3.66 -57.15 -15.30
N THR A 294 3.67 -56.33 -16.34
CA THR A 294 2.68 -55.28 -16.54
C THR A 294 1.32 -55.92 -16.29
N PRO A 295 0.50 -55.41 -15.33
CA PRO A 295 -0.78 -56.03 -15.04
C PRO A 295 -1.58 -56.08 -16.34
N PRO A 296 -2.30 -57.18 -16.61
CA PRO A 296 -3.07 -57.34 -17.84
C PRO A 296 -3.95 -56.11 -18.06
N ILE A 297 -4.12 -55.71 -19.34
CA ILE A 297 -4.95 -54.56 -19.74
C ILE A 297 -6.32 -54.60 -19.04
N GLU A 298 -6.91 -55.79 -18.94
CA GLU A 298 -8.21 -56.05 -18.29
C GLU A 298 -8.24 -55.75 -16.78
N VAL A 299 -7.10 -55.84 -16.08
CA VAL A 299 -7.00 -55.49 -14.66
C VAL A 299 -7.00 -53.97 -14.50
N ARG A 300 -6.22 -53.26 -15.33
CA ARG A 300 -6.18 -51.78 -15.32
C ARG A 300 -7.52 -51.16 -15.68
N LEU A 301 -8.26 -51.75 -16.63
CA LEU A 301 -9.59 -51.27 -17.01
C LEU A 301 -10.62 -51.48 -15.90
N ARG A 302 -10.57 -52.62 -15.20
CA ARG A 302 -11.43 -52.88 -14.03
C ARG A 302 -11.12 -51.93 -12.87
N GLU A 303 -9.85 -51.66 -12.60
CA GLU A 303 -9.43 -50.69 -11.58
C GLU A 303 -9.98 -49.29 -11.89
N LEU A 304 -9.85 -48.83 -13.14
CA LEU A 304 -10.44 -47.55 -13.56
C LEU A 304 -11.97 -47.54 -13.42
N GLU A 305 -12.64 -48.63 -13.77
CA GLU A 305 -14.10 -48.71 -13.64
C GLU A 305 -14.56 -48.64 -12.18
N GLU A 306 -13.88 -49.32 -11.25
CA GLU A 306 -14.17 -49.23 -9.81
C GLU A 306 -13.86 -47.85 -9.24
N LEU A 307 -12.79 -47.19 -9.71
CA LEU A 307 -12.50 -45.80 -9.36
C LEU A 307 -13.62 -44.88 -9.83
N LEU A 308 -14.13 -45.04 -11.05
CA LEU A 308 -15.23 -44.22 -11.58
C LEU A 308 -16.55 -44.43 -10.82
N LYS A 309 -16.83 -45.66 -10.35
CA LYS A 309 -18.04 -45.96 -9.56
C LYS A 309 -18.02 -45.28 -8.19
N THR A 310 -16.86 -45.24 -7.56
CA THR A 310 -16.68 -44.65 -6.22
C THR A 310 -16.40 -43.15 -6.26
N HIS A 311 -16.14 -42.61 -7.46
CA HIS A 311 -15.80 -41.22 -7.64
C HIS A 311 -16.95 -40.26 -7.30
N PRO A 312 -16.70 -39.16 -6.56
CA PRO A 312 -17.73 -38.17 -6.27
C PRO A 312 -18.39 -37.61 -7.54
N THR A 313 -19.70 -37.37 -7.45
CA THR A 313 -20.54 -36.84 -8.53
C THR A 313 -20.00 -35.52 -9.09
N ALA A 314 -20.46 -35.17 -10.29
CA ALA A 314 -19.91 -34.07 -11.09
C ALA A 314 -19.80 -32.71 -10.38
N ALA A 315 -20.63 -32.42 -9.37
CA ALA A 315 -20.60 -31.14 -8.65
C ALA A 315 -19.51 -31.05 -7.56
N ARG A 316 -18.97 -32.18 -7.08
CA ARG A 316 -18.01 -32.20 -5.98
C ARG A 316 -16.62 -32.59 -6.49
N LEU A 317 -15.64 -31.72 -6.25
CA LEU A 317 -14.24 -32.03 -6.54
C LEU A 317 -13.72 -33.05 -5.51
N PRO A 318 -12.98 -34.09 -5.95
CA PRO A 318 -12.34 -35.04 -5.06
C PRO A 318 -11.09 -34.42 -4.40
N SER A 319 -10.37 -35.23 -3.63
CA SER A 319 -9.00 -34.90 -3.23
C SER A 319 -8.04 -34.94 -4.43
N VAL A 320 -6.91 -34.23 -4.31
CA VAL A 320 -5.83 -34.24 -5.31
C VAL A 320 -5.34 -35.67 -5.57
N LYS A 321 -5.20 -36.48 -4.51
CA LYS A 321 -4.73 -37.87 -4.60
C LYS A 321 -5.66 -38.74 -5.44
N GLU A 322 -6.97 -38.61 -5.25
CA GLU A 322 -7.97 -39.35 -6.04
C GLU A 322 -7.95 -38.94 -7.52
N ALA A 323 -7.76 -37.65 -7.81
CA ALA A 323 -7.58 -37.17 -9.18
C ALA A 323 -6.29 -37.71 -9.82
N GLU A 324 -5.19 -37.81 -9.06
CA GLU A 324 -3.93 -38.41 -9.51
C GLU A 324 -4.09 -39.91 -9.82
N GLU A 325 -4.88 -40.66 -9.05
CA GLU A 325 -5.15 -42.08 -9.37
C GLU A 325 -5.86 -42.23 -10.72
N ILE A 326 -6.87 -41.40 -11.02
CA ILE A 326 -7.50 -41.39 -12.35
C ILE A 326 -6.49 -40.98 -13.44
N ASN A 327 -5.67 -39.96 -13.19
CA ASN A 327 -4.66 -39.51 -14.14
C ASN A 327 -3.65 -40.63 -14.50
N LYS A 328 -3.24 -41.49 -13.55
CA LYS A 328 -2.36 -42.64 -13.85
C LYS A 328 -2.93 -43.56 -14.93
N HIS A 329 -4.24 -43.80 -14.89
CA HIS A 329 -4.90 -44.61 -15.92
C HIS A 329 -5.00 -43.85 -17.25
N LEU A 330 -5.32 -42.55 -17.23
CA LEU A 330 -5.38 -41.72 -18.44
C LEU A 330 -4.02 -41.57 -19.13
N ALA A 331 -2.94 -41.40 -18.37
CA ALA A 331 -1.57 -41.27 -18.88
C ALA A 331 -1.10 -42.53 -19.62
N TRP A 332 -1.69 -43.68 -19.30
CA TRP A 332 -1.51 -44.93 -20.05
C TRP A 332 -2.50 -45.06 -21.21
N LEU A 333 -3.77 -44.75 -20.97
CA LEU A 333 -4.86 -45.07 -21.90
C LEU A 333 -4.90 -44.13 -23.12
N VAL A 334 -4.50 -42.87 -22.98
CA VAL A 334 -4.48 -41.90 -24.08
C VAL A 334 -3.40 -42.26 -25.12
N PRO A 335 -2.12 -42.51 -24.75
CA PRO A 335 -1.11 -42.93 -25.73
C PRO A 335 -1.41 -44.28 -26.41
N GLU A 336 -2.02 -45.24 -25.72
CA GLU A 336 -2.35 -46.56 -26.29
C GLU A 336 -3.49 -46.52 -27.32
N LEU A 337 -4.38 -45.53 -27.22
CA LEU A 337 -5.46 -45.31 -28.17
C LEU A 337 -5.08 -44.32 -29.29
N ASP A 338 -3.88 -43.73 -29.24
CA ASP A 338 -3.39 -42.85 -30.28
C ASP A 338 -3.09 -43.66 -31.56
N PRO A 339 -3.81 -43.39 -32.67
CA PRO A 339 -3.58 -44.10 -33.94
C PRO A 339 -2.16 -43.89 -34.51
N ASN A 340 -1.41 -42.89 -34.01
CA ASN A 340 -0.05 -42.59 -34.43
C ASN A 340 1.02 -43.23 -33.51
N ALA A 341 0.62 -43.88 -32.40
CA ALA A 341 1.55 -44.57 -31.51
C ALA A 341 1.93 -45.96 -32.07
N SER A 342 3.22 -46.24 -32.12
CA SER A 342 3.82 -47.43 -32.75
C SER A 342 3.52 -48.78 -32.06
N GLY A 343 2.63 -48.83 -31.07
CA GLY A 343 2.24 -50.03 -30.31
C GLY A 343 0.81 -50.53 -30.55
N ALA A 344 0.02 -49.84 -31.39
CA ALA A 344 -1.42 -50.06 -31.49
C ALA A 344 -1.87 -51.42 -32.08
N ALA A 345 -0.97 -52.30 -32.56
CA ALA A 345 -1.34 -53.43 -33.41
C ALA A 345 -1.80 -54.72 -32.69
N ASP A 346 -1.51 -54.91 -31.39
CA ASP A 346 -1.64 -56.23 -30.72
C ASP A 346 -2.84 -56.40 -29.76
N VAL A 347 -3.79 -55.45 -29.73
CA VAL A 347 -4.95 -55.50 -28.81
C VAL A 347 -6.22 -55.94 -29.55
N ALA A 348 -6.97 -56.88 -28.97
CA ALA A 348 -8.26 -57.34 -29.50
C ALA A 348 -9.27 -56.17 -29.63
N GLU A 349 -10.05 -56.14 -30.70
CA GLU A 349 -10.97 -55.01 -31.00
C GLU A 349 -12.03 -54.79 -29.91
N SER A 350 -12.50 -55.86 -29.25
CA SER A 350 -13.42 -55.76 -28.11
C SER A 350 -12.79 -55.01 -26.92
N THR A 351 -11.53 -55.29 -26.61
CA THR A 351 -10.77 -54.60 -25.55
C THR A 351 -10.51 -53.15 -25.93
N ARG A 352 -10.15 -52.89 -27.21
CA ARG A 352 -9.95 -51.53 -27.72
C ARG A 352 -11.23 -50.69 -27.64
N GLN A 353 -12.38 -51.29 -27.96
CA GLN A 353 -13.68 -50.63 -27.83
C GLN A 353 -13.99 -50.30 -26.36
N HIS A 354 -13.72 -51.23 -25.44
CA HIS A 354 -13.90 -51.00 -24.01
C HIS A 354 -12.98 -49.88 -23.46
N MET A 355 -11.73 -49.81 -23.93
CA MET A 355 -10.81 -48.71 -23.62
C MET A 355 -11.38 -47.35 -24.07
N ARG A 356 -11.92 -47.26 -25.29
CA ARG A 356 -12.54 -46.03 -25.81
C ARG A 356 -13.75 -45.60 -24.97
N GLU A 357 -14.61 -46.53 -24.60
CA GLU A 357 -15.79 -46.24 -23.77
C GLU A 357 -15.39 -45.72 -22.38
N LEU A 358 -14.38 -46.32 -21.76
CA LEU A 358 -13.86 -45.85 -20.47
C LEU A 358 -13.16 -44.49 -20.58
N LEU A 359 -12.41 -44.24 -21.67
CA LEU A 359 -11.84 -42.91 -21.94
C LEU A 359 -12.93 -41.85 -22.02
N GLU A 360 -13.98 -42.12 -22.80
CA GLU A 360 -15.06 -41.18 -23.02
C GLU A 360 -15.78 -40.87 -21.71
N ARG A 361 -16.14 -41.89 -20.92
CA ARG A 361 -16.80 -41.70 -19.62
C ARG A 361 -15.92 -40.90 -18.65
N THR A 362 -14.63 -41.20 -18.59
CA THR A 362 -13.68 -40.49 -17.71
C THR A 362 -13.50 -39.04 -18.17
N SER A 363 -13.35 -38.82 -19.47
CA SER A 363 -13.14 -37.49 -20.05
C SER A 363 -14.37 -36.60 -19.90
N GLN A 364 -15.58 -37.15 -20.06
CA GLN A 364 -16.83 -36.45 -19.77
C GLN A 364 -16.95 -36.07 -18.29
N LEU A 365 -16.58 -36.97 -17.36
CA LEU A 365 -16.56 -36.67 -15.93
C LEU A 365 -15.62 -35.49 -15.62
N ILE A 366 -14.41 -35.50 -16.17
CA ILE A 366 -13.43 -34.43 -15.98
C ILE A 366 -13.94 -33.12 -16.59
N LEU A 367 -14.49 -33.16 -17.81
CA LEU A 367 -15.09 -32.00 -18.46
C LEU A 367 -16.22 -31.40 -17.62
N GLU A 368 -17.15 -32.22 -17.12
CA GLU A 368 -18.22 -31.73 -16.25
C GLU A 368 -17.69 -31.10 -14.95
N LYS A 369 -16.64 -31.68 -14.35
CA LYS A 369 -15.97 -31.11 -13.17
C LYS A 369 -15.33 -29.76 -13.50
N THR A 370 -14.62 -29.64 -14.62
CA THR A 370 -14.04 -28.35 -15.05
C THR A 370 -15.12 -27.30 -15.37
N ARG A 371 -16.29 -27.69 -15.89
CA ARG A 371 -17.40 -26.77 -16.18
C ARG A 371 -18.06 -26.22 -14.92
N LYS A 372 -18.14 -27.03 -13.85
CA LYS A 372 -18.78 -26.66 -12.57
C LYS A 372 -17.80 -26.12 -11.53
N ALA A 373 -16.50 -26.20 -11.77
CA ALA A 373 -15.49 -25.74 -10.83
C ALA A 373 -15.43 -24.21 -10.74
N ASP A 374 -15.31 -23.73 -9.51
CA ASP A 374 -14.95 -22.34 -9.25
C ASP A 374 -13.44 -22.14 -9.48
N PRO A 375 -13.02 -20.94 -9.91
CA PRO A 375 -11.61 -20.61 -10.18
C PRO A 375 -10.79 -20.38 -8.88
N THR A 376 -10.86 -21.30 -7.92
CA THR A 376 -10.08 -21.24 -6.66
C THR A 376 -8.76 -22.03 -6.76
N PRO A 377 -7.74 -21.68 -5.95
CA PRO A 377 -6.47 -22.42 -5.93
C PRO A 377 -6.65 -23.92 -5.66
N GLU A 378 -7.57 -24.28 -4.76
CA GLU A 378 -7.84 -25.67 -4.39
C GLU A 378 -8.48 -26.43 -5.56
N ALA A 379 -9.45 -25.80 -6.24
CA ALA A 379 -10.12 -26.42 -7.38
C ALA A 379 -9.15 -26.62 -8.55
N LEU A 380 -8.34 -25.60 -8.86
CA LEU A 380 -7.33 -25.65 -9.91
C LEU A 380 -6.28 -26.74 -9.63
N ALA A 381 -5.85 -26.92 -8.38
CA ALA A 381 -4.92 -28.00 -8.03
C ALA A 381 -5.49 -29.40 -8.31
N VAL A 382 -6.79 -29.62 -8.03
CA VAL A 382 -7.46 -30.88 -8.35
C VAL A 382 -7.63 -31.08 -9.84
N LEU A 383 -8.00 -30.03 -10.59
CA LEU A 383 -8.12 -30.09 -12.05
C LEU A 383 -6.77 -30.33 -12.74
N ALA A 384 -5.71 -29.68 -12.26
CA ALA A 384 -4.35 -29.91 -12.72
C ALA A 384 -3.94 -31.37 -12.50
N ALA A 385 -4.26 -31.95 -11.34
CA ALA A 385 -3.95 -33.35 -11.03
C ALA A 385 -4.59 -34.34 -12.02
N TYR A 386 -5.82 -34.08 -12.48
CA TYR A 386 -6.44 -34.88 -13.54
C TYR A 386 -5.72 -34.80 -14.88
N LEU A 387 -5.24 -33.61 -15.24
CA LEU A 387 -4.81 -33.26 -16.61
C LEU A 387 -3.28 -33.24 -16.79
N LYS A 388 -2.54 -33.40 -15.69
CA LYS A 388 -1.09 -33.34 -15.61
C LYS A 388 -0.44 -34.32 -16.60
N LYS A 389 0.50 -33.83 -17.41
CA LYS A 389 1.33 -34.62 -18.36
C LYS A 389 0.54 -35.44 -19.39
N LEU A 390 -0.75 -35.19 -19.57
CA LEU A 390 -1.49 -35.81 -20.66
C LEU A 390 -1.09 -35.15 -22.00
N PRO A 391 -0.93 -35.92 -23.09
CA PRO A 391 -0.63 -35.36 -24.40
C PRO A 391 -1.84 -34.63 -24.99
N ASP A 392 -1.71 -34.14 -26.23
CA ASP A 392 -2.85 -33.68 -26.99
C ASP A 392 -3.84 -34.83 -27.18
N ALA A 393 -5.09 -34.59 -26.79
CA ALA A 393 -6.16 -35.57 -26.90
C ALA A 393 -7.25 -35.12 -27.89
N SER A 394 -7.02 -34.07 -28.70
CA SER A 394 -8.02 -33.53 -29.63
C SER A 394 -8.63 -34.60 -30.53
N ASP A 395 -7.79 -35.52 -31.02
CA ASP A 395 -8.16 -36.51 -32.04
C ASP A 395 -8.72 -37.80 -31.43
N ILE A 396 -8.44 -38.03 -30.14
CA ILE A 396 -8.76 -39.28 -29.42
C ILE A 396 -9.94 -39.08 -28.48
N SER A 397 -10.01 -37.93 -27.80
CA SER A 397 -11.09 -37.56 -26.89
C SER A 397 -11.31 -36.03 -26.89
N PRO A 398 -12.25 -35.53 -27.72
CA PRO A 398 -12.63 -34.12 -27.72
C PRO A 398 -13.04 -33.58 -26.34
N PRO A 399 -13.73 -34.33 -25.46
CA PRO A 399 -14.04 -33.85 -24.10
C PRO A 399 -12.80 -33.56 -23.25
N LEU A 400 -11.75 -34.38 -23.39
CA LEU A 400 -10.50 -34.20 -22.63
C LEU A 400 -9.74 -32.95 -23.10
N ALA A 401 -9.69 -32.70 -24.42
CA ALA A 401 -9.12 -31.47 -24.97
C ALA A 401 -9.92 -30.22 -24.53
N GLN A 402 -11.25 -30.30 -24.50
CA GLN A 402 -12.10 -29.24 -23.96
C GLN A 402 -11.83 -29.00 -22.46
N ALA A 403 -11.59 -30.05 -21.69
CA ALA A 403 -11.24 -29.93 -20.26
C ALA A 403 -9.89 -29.23 -20.06
N GLN A 404 -8.88 -29.55 -20.88
CA GLN A 404 -7.58 -28.86 -20.89
C GLN A 404 -7.74 -27.37 -21.25
N GLN A 405 -8.56 -27.04 -22.25
CA GLN A 405 -8.84 -25.64 -22.59
C GLN A 405 -9.54 -24.92 -21.43
N ARG A 406 -10.57 -25.54 -20.86
CA ARG A 406 -11.35 -24.97 -19.77
C ARG A 406 -10.50 -24.73 -18.52
N TYR A 407 -9.55 -25.62 -18.24
CA TYR A 407 -8.57 -25.42 -17.17
C TYR A 407 -7.80 -24.11 -17.33
N TRP A 408 -7.27 -23.81 -18.51
CA TRP A 408 -6.54 -22.57 -18.76
C TRP A 408 -7.42 -21.30 -18.70
N GLU A 409 -8.69 -21.40 -19.10
CA GLU A 409 -9.68 -20.33 -18.92
C GLU A 409 -9.93 -20.04 -17.43
N LEU A 410 -10.09 -21.09 -16.61
CA LEU A 410 -10.24 -20.96 -15.16
C LEU A 410 -8.97 -20.41 -14.53
N GLN A 411 -7.79 -20.85 -14.96
CA GLN A 411 -6.50 -20.32 -14.48
C GLN A 411 -6.38 -18.82 -14.73
N ARG A 412 -6.75 -18.34 -15.93
CA ARG A 412 -6.78 -16.92 -16.25
C ARG A 412 -7.79 -16.17 -15.38
N THR A 413 -8.97 -16.74 -15.18
CA THR A 413 -10.03 -16.14 -14.34
C THR A 413 -9.59 -16.02 -12.88
N ALA A 414 -8.94 -17.04 -12.34
CA ALA A 414 -8.37 -17.02 -11.00
C ALA A 414 -7.29 -15.94 -10.85
N CYS A 415 -6.43 -15.77 -11.86
CA CYS A 415 -5.45 -14.69 -11.89
C CYS A 415 -6.15 -13.32 -11.82
N LEU A 416 -7.19 -13.11 -12.63
CA LEU A 416 -7.96 -11.85 -12.63
C LEU A 416 -8.61 -11.55 -11.28
N GLN A 417 -9.24 -12.55 -10.65
CA GLN A 417 -9.88 -12.39 -9.35
C GLN A 417 -8.86 -12.02 -8.26
N GLN A 418 -7.69 -12.67 -8.24
CA GLN A 418 -6.64 -12.34 -7.29
C GLN A 418 -6.09 -10.91 -7.48
N LEU A 419 -5.93 -10.45 -8.73
CA LEU A 419 -5.49 -9.08 -9.01
C LEU A 419 -6.57 -8.05 -8.65
N ALA A 420 -7.84 -8.35 -8.97
CA ALA A 420 -8.98 -7.50 -8.64
C ALA A 420 -9.12 -7.34 -7.12
N GLU A 421 -8.98 -8.43 -6.37
CA GLU A 421 -9.01 -8.43 -4.92
C GLU A 421 -7.90 -7.56 -4.31
N ILE A 422 -6.66 -7.64 -4.85
CA ILE A 422 -5.56 -6.76 -4.42
C ILE A 422 -5.93 -5.30 -4.65
N ILE A 423 -6.42 -4.95 -5.85
CA ILE A 423 -6.80 -3.58 -6.21
C ILE A 423 -7.91 -3.06 -5.29
N ARG A 424 -8.97 -3.86 -5.09
CA ARG A 424 -10.12 -3.55 -4.25
C ARG A 424 -9.68 -3.29 -2.81
N ARG A 425 -9.01 -4.27 -2.20
CA ARG A 425 -8.55 -4.20 -0.81
C ARG A 425 -7.62 -3.01 -0.58
N ARG A 426 -6.69 -2.75 -1.52
CA ARG A 426 -5.77 -1.59 -1.42
C ARG A 426 -6.48 -0.26 -1.55
N GLN A 427 -7.51 -0.19 -2.40
CA GLN A 427 -8.36 0.99 -2.53
C GLN A 427 -9.17 1.25 -1.25
N GLU A 428 -9.72 0.21 -0.61
CA GLU A 428 -10.53 0.33 0.62
C GLU A 428 -9.74 0.92 1.80
N VAL A 429 -8.46 0.58 1.90
CA VAL A 429 -7.56 1.12 2.94
C VAL A 429 -6.82 2.39 2.49
N ALA A 430 -7.22 2.99 1.36
CA ALA A 430 -6.58 4.17 0.76
C ALA A 430 -5.04 4.04 0.65
N SER A 431 -4.55 2.83 0.31
CA SER A 431 -3.11 2.58 0.18
C SER A 431 -2.49 3.49 -0.89
N PRO A 432 -1.23 3.93 -0.70
CA PRO A 432 -0.46 4.60 -1.74
C PRO A 432 -0.45 3.75 -3.03
N PRO A 433 -0.64 4.34 -4.22
CA PRO A 433 -0.66 3.59 -5.47
C PRO A 433 0.61 2.76 -5.73
N LEU A 434 1.77 3.25 -5.25
CA LEU A 434 3.03 2.52 -5.34
C LEU A 434 2.96 1.17 -4.60
N ASP A 435 2.35 1.12 -3.43
CA ASP A 435 2.23 -0.14 -2.66
C ASP A 435 1.32 -1.14 -3.38
N THR A 436 0.26 -0.66 -4.04
CA THR A 436 -0.59 -1.46 -4.92
C THR A 436 0.23 -2.05 -6.08
N PHE A 437 1.07 -1.25 -6.74
CA PHE A 437 1.92 -1.75 -7.82
C PHE A 437 3.00 -2.73 -7.34
N VAL A 438 3.58 -2.54 -6.15
CA VAL A 438 4.53 -3.50 -5.56
C VAL A 438 3.85 -4.85 -5.36
N GLU A 439 2.67 -4.86 -4.76
CA GLU A 439 1.94 -6.11 -4.51
C GLU A 439 1.49 -6.78 -5.81
N LEU A 440 0.94 -6.02 -6.76
CA LEU A 440 0.55 -6.54 -8.06
C LEU A 440 1.76 -7.12 -8.81
N ALA A 441 2.90 -6.43 -8.86
CA ALA A 441 4.11 -6.92 -9.52
C ALA A 441 4.57 -8.25 -8.92
N ASN A 442 4.69 -8.33 -7.58
CA ASN A 442 5.08 -9.55 -6.89
C ASN A 442 4.10 -10.70 -7.17
N LYS A 443 2.79 -10.43 -7.12
CA LYS A 443 1.77 -11.45 -7.37
C LYS A 443 1.78 -11.93 -8.81
N LEU A 444 1.95 -11.03 -9.77
CA LEU A 444 2.07 -11.37 -11.20
C LEU A 444 3.28 -12.27 -11.45
N ARG A 445 4.43 -12.00 -10.82
CA ARG A 445 5.63 -12.85 -10.92
C ARG A 445 5.44 -14.22 -10.28
N GLU A 446 4.76 -14.29 -9.13
CA GLU A 446 4.40 -15.56 -8.49
C GLU A 446 3.50 -16.41 -9.41
N MET A 447 2.44 -15.81 -9.96
CA MET A 447 1.52 -16.49 -10.88
C MET A 447 2.22 -16.89 -12.19
N GLU A 448 3.12 -16.06 -12.71
CA GLU A 448 3.94 -16.39 -13.88
C GLU A 448 4.78 -17.65 -13.61
N GLN A 449 5.40 -17.74 -12.42
CA GLN A 449 6.17 -18.92 -12.01
C GLN A 449 5.29 -20.16 -11.84
N GLN A 450 4.09 -20.02 -11.28
CA GLN A 450 3.13 -21.12 -11.15
C GLN A 450 2.72 -21.66 -12.54
N VAL A 451 2.35 -20.78 -13.47
CA VAL A 451 2.01 -21.14 -14.86
C VAL A 451 3.19 -21.78 -15.60
N ARG A 452 4.44 -21.42 -15.24
CA ARG A 452 5.65 -22.07 -15.75
C ARG A 452 5.88 -23.47 -15.18
N GLN A 453 5.39 -23.78 -13.99
CA GLN A 453 5.54 -25.11 -13.38
C GLN A 453 4.42 -26.06 -13.75
N ASP A 454 3.31 -25.53 -14.25
CA ASP A 454 2.17 -26.30 -14.68
C ASP A 454 2.49 -27.21 -15.88
N GLU A 455 2.02 -28.45 -15.81
CA GLU A 455 2.28 -29.52 -16.77
C GLU A 455 1.00 -29.95 -17.51
N VAL A 456 -0.10 -29.18 -17.40
CA VAL A 456 -1.29 -29.38 -18.23
C VAL A 456 -1.00 -28.99 -19.69
N PHE A 457 -1.33 -29.86 -20.63
CA PHE A 457 -1.10 -29.62 -22.06
C PHE A 457 -2.09 -28.60 -22.63
N LEU A 458 -1.57 -27.47 -23.10
CA LEU A 458 -2.17 -26.55 -24.09
C LEU A 458 -1.15 -25.42 -24.34
N PRO A 459 -0.08 -25.67 -25.10
CA PRO A 459 1.11 -24.80 -25.11
C PRO A 459 0.80 -23.36 -25.53
N GLN A 460 -0.16 -23.16 -26.44
CA GLN A 460 -0.56 -21.83 -26.87
C GLN A 460 -1.30 -21.04 -25.77
N ALA A 461 -2.26 -21.66 -25.07
CA ALA A 461 -2.98 -20.97 -23.98
C ALA A 461 -2.05 -20.66 -22.81
N ARG A 462 -1.18 -21.61 -22.44
CA ARG A 462 -0.13 -21.41 -21.44
C ARG A 462 0.79 -20.25 -21.81
N ARG A 463 1.26 -20.21 -23.06
CA ARG A 463 2.11 -19.13 -23.57
C ARG A 463 1.39 -17.79 -23.54
N ASN A 464 0.16 -17.73 -24.04
CA ASN A 464 -0.66 -16.51 -24.04
C ASN A 464 -0.87 -15.97 -22.63
N LEU A 465 -1.22 -16.83 -21.66
CA LEU A 465 -1.39 -16.41 -20.26
C LEU A 465 -0.08 -15.92 -19.65
N ARG A 466 1.03 -16.62 -19.91
CA ARG A 466 2.36 -16.20 -19.44
C ARG A 466 2.76 -14.83 -20.01
N GLU A 467 2.52 -14.59 -21.30
CA GLU A 467 2.81 -13.32 -21.96
C GLU A 467 1.93 -12.19 -21.38
N GLN A 468 0.66 -12.45 -21.08
CA GLN A 468 -0.22 -11.49 -20.40
C GLN A 468 0.29 -11.15 -18.98
N LEU A 469 0.67 -12.15 -18.19
CA LEU A 469 1.23 -11.98 -16.85
C LEU A 469 2.54 -11.19 -16.88
N GLN A 470 3.45 -11.54 -17.80
CA GLN A 470 4.72 -10.86 -17.97
C GLN A 470 4.52 -9.39 -18.40
N THR A 471 3.63 -9.13 -19.36
CA THR A 471 3.33 -7.76 -19.83
C THR A 471 2.73 -6.91 -18.71
N ALA A 472 1.82 -7.48 -17.91
CA ALA A 472 1.26 -6.80 -16.74
C ALA A 472 2.33 -6.55 -15.65
N ALA A 473 3.23 -7.50 -15.40
CA ALA A 473 4.29 -7.36 -14.41
C ALA A 473 5.26 -6.24 -14.81
N THR A 474 5.74 -6.25 -16.06
CA THR A 474 6.61 -5.20 -16.60
C THR A 474 5.96 -3.82 -16.50
N PHE A 475 4.66 -3.72 -16.82
CA PHE A 475 3.93 -2.46 -16.66
C PHE A 475 3.94 -1.97 -15.21
N CYS A 476 3.68 -2.85 -14.23
CA CYS A 476 3.75 -2.48 -12.82
C CYS A 476 5.16 -2.06 -12.39
N GLU A 477 6.19 -2.81 -12.81
CA GLU A 477 7.60 -2.52 -12.52
C GLU A 477 8.05 -1.17 -13.11
N ASP A 478 7.64 -0.86 -14.34
CA ASP A 478 7.89 0.42 -14.98
C ASP A 478 7.26 1.58 -14.19
N ARG A 479 6.03 1.39 -13.67
CA ARG A 479 5.36 2.39 -12.82
C ARG A 479 6.07 2.60 -11.49
N LEU A 480 6.59 1.54 -10.89
CA LEU A 480 7.40 1.64 -9.67
C LEU A 480 8.70 2.43 -9.92
N LYS A 481 9.33 2.21 -11.07
CA LYS A 481 10.57 2.92 -11.45
C LYS A 481 10.32 4.39 -11.78
N GLN A 482 9.28 4.68 -12.57
CA GLN A 482 8.94 6.03 -13.02
C GLN A 482 8.20 6.87 -11.97
N LYS A 483 7.56 6.21 -10.99
CA LYS A 483 6.70 6.82 -9.97
C LYS A 483 5.57 7.69 -10.55
N GLY A 484 5.17 7.40 -11.80
CA GLY A 484 4.24 8.23 -12.57
C GLY A 484 3.97 7.62 -13.94
N TYR A 485 3.22 8.35 -14.75
CA TYR A 485 2.97 8.07 -16.16
C TYR A 485 3.08 9.37 -16.97
N THR A 486 3.32 9.23 -18.27
CA THR A 486 3.41 10.36 -19.19
C THR A 486 2.17 10.41 -20.07
N VAL A 487 1.72 11.63 -20.35
CA VAL A 487 0.55 11.95 -21.19
C VAL A 487 0.85 13.25 -21.92
N HIS A 488 0.22 13.48 -23.06
CA HIS A 488 0.27 14.79 -23.72
C HIS A 488 -0.98 15.57 -23.34
N PHE A 489 -0.84 16.87 -23.12
CA PHE A 489 -1.99 17.75 -22.99
C PHE A 489 -1.96 18.85 -24.04
N ARG A 490 -3.16 19.33 -24.42
CA ARG A 490 -3.35 20.53 -25.24
C ARG A 490 -4.55 21.32 -24.76
N VAL A 491 -4.54 22.62 -25.06
CA VAL A 491 -5.69 23.50 -24.85
C VAL A 491 -6.50 23.50 -26.14
N THR A 492 -7.70 22.91 -26.13
CA THR A 492 -8.57 22.82 -27.32
C THR A 492 -9.33 24.12 -27.54
N SER A 493 -9.70 24.80 -26.45
CA SER A 493 -10.22 26.16 -26.48
C SER A 493 -9.94 26.83 -25.14
N ALA A 494 -9.54 28.09 -25.16
CA ALA A 494 -9.53 28.93 -23.97
C ALA A 494 -10.17 30.27 -24.32
N HIS A 495 -10.99 30.81 -23.43
CA HIS A 495 -11.57 32.13 -23.60
C HIS A 495 -11.54 32.93 -22.31
N CYS A 496 -11.31 34.24 -22.46
CA CYS A 496 -11.46 35.23 -21.39
C CYS A 496 -12.53 36.23 -21.81
N VAL A 497 -13.44 36.58 -20.91
CA VAL A 497 -14.40 37.68 -21.11
C VAL A 497 -13.84 38.93 -20.42
N LEU A 498 -13.35 39.89 -21.20
CA LEU A 498 -12.87 41.17 -20.67
C LEU A 498 -14.01 42.18 -20.54
N LYS A 499 -13.99 42.93 -19.44
CA LYS A 499 -14.83 44.13 -19.26
C LYS A 499 -14.21 45.33 -19.99
N GLU A 500 -15.00 46.37 -20.27
CA GLU A 500 -14.61 47.53 -21.10
C GLU A 500 -13.36 48.30 -20.60
N GLU A 501 -12.89 48.06 -19.38
CA GLU A 501 -11.76 48.75 -18.75
C GLU A 501 -10.58 47.83 -18.34
N GLU A 502 -10.62 46.52 -18.65
CA GLU A 502 -9.56 45.58 -18.25
C GLU A 502 -8.47 45.41 -19.33
N GLU A 503 -7.21 45.68 -18.98
CA GLU A 503 -6.05 45.37 -19.83
C GLU A 503 -5.87 43.85 -19.99
N VAL A 504 -5.43 43.44 -21.18
CA VAL A 504 -5.11 42.05 -21.53
C VAL A 504 -3.88 41.59 -20.74
N THR A 505 -4.09 41.09 -19.52
CA THR A 505 -3.03 40.54 -18.68
C THR A 505 -2.68 39.13 -19.15
N TRP A 506 -1.38 38.83 -19.33
CA TRP A 506 -0.95 37.51 -19.81
C TRP A 506 -1.46 36.42 -18.87
N ARG A 507 -1.86 35.29 -19.45
CA ARG A 507 -2.41 34.14 -18.71
C ARG A 507 -1.53 32.93 -18.93
N GLY A 508 -1.50 32.03 -17.97
CA GLY A 508 -0.74 30.79 -18.06
C GLY A 508 -1.41 29.66 -17.31
N LEU A 509 -1.10 28.43 -17.70
CA LEU A 509 -1.54 27.22 -16.99
C LEU A 509 -0.32 26.52 -16.40
N ASN A 510 -0.44 25.90 -15.25
CA ASN A 510 0.60 25.01 -14.73
C ASN A 510 -0.05 23.78 -14.10
N PHE A 511 0.68 22.68 -14.01
CA PHE A 511 0.18 21.41 -13.48
C PHE A 511 1.00 20.95 -12.29
N ALA A 512 0.34 20.34 -11.32
CA ALA A 512 0.98 19.64 -10.20
C ALA A 512 0.34 18.26 -10.00
N SER A 513 1.14 17.32 -9.54
CA SER A 513 0.71 15.96 -9.20
C SER A 513 1.69 15.35 -8.18
N PRO A 514 1.42 14.16 -7.60
CA PRO A 514 2.29 13.58 -6.58
C PRO A 514 3.74 13.42 -7.06
N GLY A 515 4.70 14.02 -6.36
CA GLY A 515 6.11 14.02 -6.76
C GLY A 515 6.49 14.95 -7.92
N TYR A 516 5.53 15.71 -8.47
CA TYR A 516 5.76 16.72 -9.51
C TYR A 516 5.03 18.02 -9.12
N PRO A 517 5.69 18.94 -8.38
CA PRO A 517 5.07 20.21 -7.97
C PRO A 517 4.88 21.14 -9.17
N PHE A 518 4.19 22.28 -8.97
CA PHE A 518 4.13 23.32 -10.00
C PHE A 518 5.54 23.84 -10.31
N ILE A 519 5.96 23.71 -11.57
CA ILE A 519 7.28 24.18 -12.02
C ILE A 519 7.07 25.42 -12.90
N PRO A 520 7.49 26.63 -12.48
CA PRO A 520 7.46 27.81 -13.34
C PRO A 520 8.52 27.75 -14.46
N PRO A 521 8.33 28.46 -15.58
CA PRO A 521 7.17 29.31 -15.89
C PRO A 521 5.94 28.50 -16.33
N PRO A 522 4.71 29.03 -16.15
CA PRO A 522 3.50 28.38 -16.63
C PRO A 522 3.46 28.33 -18.16
N TYR A 523 2.69 27.38 -18.71
CA TYR A 523 2.34 27.30 -20.12
C TYR A 523 1.49 28.52 -20.51
N GLY A 524 2.12 29.49 -21.17
CA GLY A 524 1.47 30.73 -21.58
C GLY A 524 0.28 30.52 -22.51
N LEU A 525 -0.82 31.23 -22.23
CA LEU A 525 -2.00 31.37 -23.05
C LEU A 525 -1.94 32.72 -23.76
N VAL A 526 -1.73 32.69 -25.07
CA VAL A 526 -1.62 33.87 -25.93
C VAL A 526 -3.01 34.23 -26.46
N PRO A 527 -3.51 35.45 -26.21
CA PRO A 527 -4.74 35.97 -26.82
C PRO A 527 -4.60 36.06 -28.34
N LYS A 528 -5.66 35.71 -29.09
CA LYS A 528 -5.69 35.79 -30.56
C LYS A 528 -6.37 37.06 -31.09
N ALA A 529 -6.93 37.89 -30.22
CA ALA A 529 -7.59 39.14 -30.56
C ALA A 529 -7.44 40.15 -29.41
N GLU A 530 -7.59 41.43 -29.73
CA GLU A 530 -7.60 42.56 -28.78
C GLU A 530 -9.00 43.21 -28.79
N GLY A 531 -9.46 43.72 -27.64
CA GLY A 531 -10.75 44.40 -27.49
C GLY A 531 -11.76 43.69 -26.55
N PRO A 532 -12.86 44.34 -26.17
CA PRO A 532 -13.83 43.81 -25.21
C PRO A 532 -14.59 42.58 -25.76
N GLY A 533 -15.05 41.71 -24.86
CA GLY A 533 -15.81 40.51 -25.20
C GLY A 533 -15.05 39.18 -25.00
N LYS A 534 -15.53 38.11 -25.64
CA LYS A 534 -14.99 36.75 -25.51
C LYS A 534 -13.74 36.57 -26.38
N ILE A 535 -12.56 36.72 -25.79
CA ILE A 535 -11.28 36.61 -26.49
C ILE A 535 -10.80 35.15 -26.51
N PRO A 536 -10.54 34.54 -27.68
CA PRO A 536 -9.90 33.23 -27.77
C PRO A 536 -8.42 33.28 -27.44
N CYS A 537 -7.94 32.32 -26.65
CA CYS A 537 -6.54 32.13 -26.29
C CYS A 537 -6.04 30.76 -26.75
N ALA A 538 -4.74 30.64 -27.03
CA ALA A 538 -4.08 29.37 -27.33
C ALA A 538 -2.67 29.31 -26.73
N THR A 539 -2.15 28.10 -26.55
CA THR A 539 -0.77 27.89 -26.15
C THR A 539 0.18 28.09 -27.33
N ILE A 540 1.46 28.37 -27.03
CA ILE A 540 2.52 28.53 -28.05
C ILE A 540 2.69 27.25 -28.89
N GLN A 541 2.77 26.11 -28.22
CA GLN A 541 2.84 24.79 -28.88
C GLN A 541 1.45 24.16 -28.97
N PRO A 542 1.21 23.30 -29.97
CA PRO A 542 -0.06 22.61 -30.15
C PRO A 542 -0.34 21.55 -29.07
N SER A 543 0.70 21.04 -28.39
CA SER A 543 0.59 20.12 -27.26
C SER A 543 1.91 20.05 -26.49
N TYR A 544 1.86 19.58 -25.23
CA TYR A 544 3.05 19.42 -24.39
C TYR A 544 3.04 18.05 -23.70
N PRO A 545 4.21 17.40 -23.56
CA PRO A 545 4.33 16.22 -22.72
C PRO A 545 4.24 16.62 -21.24
N LEU A 546 3.44 15.88 -20.48
CA LEU A 546 3.21 16.09 -19.06
C LEU A 546 3.49 14.78 -18.31
N ARG A 547 4.34 14.86 -17.30
CA ARG A 547 4.55 13.77 -16.34
C ARG A 547 3.57 13.92 -15.20
N ILE A 548 2.89 12.84 -14.88
CA ILE A 548 1.88 12.80 -13.83
C ILE A 548 2.26 11.75 -12.81
N GLY A 549 2.35 12.18 -11.55
CA GLY A 549 2.53 11.33 -10.40
C GLY A 549 1.41 10.33 -10.22
N LEU A 550 1.71 9.18 -9.60
CA LEU A 550 0.67 8.23 -9.24
C LEU A 550 -0.12 8.72 -8.03
N GLY A 551 -1.44 8.77 -8.16
CA GLY A 551 -2.37 9.11 -7.09
C GLY A 551 -3.08 10.44 -7.30
N THR A 552 -3.54 11.00 -6.20
CA THR A 552 -4.26 12.27 -6.11
C THR A 552 -3.59 13.15 -5.06
N PRO A 553 -3.72 14.48 -5.13
CA PRO A 553 -4.45 15.24 -6.16
C PRO A 553 -3.65 15.40 -7.46
N VAL A 554 -4.36 15.57 -8.59
CA VAL A 554 -3.76 16.08 -9.84
C VAL A 554 -4.41 17.42 -10.13
N GLU A 555 -3.60 18.45 -10.32
CA GLU A 555 -4.03 19.83 -10.18
C GLU A 555 -3.61 20.65 -11.38
N CYS A 556 -4.46 21.59 -11.79
CA CYS A 556 -4.16 22.60 -12.79
C CYS A 556 -4.34 23.98 -12.15
N ALA A 557 -3.37 24.86 -12.27
CA ALA A 557 -3.44 26.21 -11.76
C ALA A 557 -3.45 27.22 -12.90
N LEU A 558 -4.35 28.19 -12.80
CA LEU A 558 -4.41 29.36 -13.67
C LEU A 558 -3.53 30.46 -13.07
N TYR A 559 -2.65 31.01 -13.89
CA TYR A 559 -1.72 32.07 -13.54
C TYR A 559 -2.02 33.34 -14.33
N ILE A 560 -1.72 34.47 -13.70
CA ILE A 560 -1.75 35.80 -14.30
C ILE A 560 -0.35 36.41 -14.22
N TRP A 561 0.07 37.11 -15.26
CA TRP A 561 1.30 37.90 -15.22
C TRP A 561 1.00 39.25 -14.59
N GLU A 562 1.66 39.54 -13.47
CA GLU A 562 1.54 40.80 -12.76
C GLU A 562 2.66 41.73 -13.24
N ALA A 563 2.33 42.66 -14.15
CA ALA A 563 3.31 43.52 -14.81
C ALA A 563 4.06 44.44 -13.84
N SER A 564 3.40 44.88 -12.76
CA SER A 564 3.98 45.69 -11.68
C SER A 564 5.11 44.98 -10.95
N GLU A 565 4.99 43.67 -10.76
CA GLU A 565 5.94 42.84 -10.01
C GLU A 565 6.84 41.99 -10.92
N GLN A 566 6.62 42.04 -12.24
CA GLN A 566 7.30 41.23 -13.26
C GLN A 566 7.35 39.73 -12.91
N GLN A 567 6.25 39.20 -12.37
CA GLN A 567 6.17 37.79 -11.98
C GLN A 567 4.81 37.16 -12.27
N TRP A 568 4.82 35.82 -12.36
CA TRP A 568 3.60 35.03 -12.47
C TRP A 568 2.98 34.82 -11.09
N ARG A 569 1.72 35.22 -10.94
CA ARG A 569 0.93 34.99 -9.73
C ARG A 569 -0.12 33.90 -9.97
N MET A 570 -0.16 32.91 -9.08
CA MET A 570 -1.22 31.90 -9.09
C MET A 570 -2.54 32.57 -8.72
N TRP A 571 -3.53 32.43 -9.59
CA TRP A 571 -4.83 33.07 -9.42
C TRP A 571 -5.90 32.08 -8.96
N HIS A 572 -5.94 30.90 -9.56
CA HIS A 572 -6.86 29.84 -9.15
C HIS A 572 -6.25 28.45 -9.33
N LYS A 573 -6.77 27.47 -8.58
CA LYS A 573 -6.31 26.09 -8.57
C LYS A 573 -7.49 25.13 -8.72
N PHE A 574 -7.46 24.34 -9.77
CA PHE A 574 -8.44 23.32 -10.11
C PHE A 574 -7.94 21.93 -9.71
N ASN A 575 -8.81 21.13 -9.12
CA ASN A 575 -8.59 19.70 -8.93
C ASN A 575 -9.11 18.93 -10.16
N LEU A 576 -8.22 18.29 -10.90
CA LEU A 576 -8.56 17.52 -12.12
C LEU A 576 -9.11 16.12 -11.81
N THR A 577 -9.17 15.72 -10.54
CA THR A 577 -9.59 14.39 -10.10
C THR A 577 -10.96 14.37 -9.42
N THR A 578 -11.78 15.40 -9.63
CA THR A 578 -13.18 15.46 -9.17
C THR A 578 -14.05 14.36 -9.79
N GLU A 579 -13.84 14.06 -11.07
CA GLU A 579 -14.47 12.95 -11.79
C GLU A 579 -13.40 11.94 -12.23
N PRO A 580 -12.81 11.16 -11.32
CA PRO A 580 -11.64 10.36 -11.63
C PRO A 580 -11.96 9.25 -12.65
N GLY A 581 -10.98 8.95 -13.49
CA GLY A 581 -11.08 7.96 -14.54
C GLY A 581 -11.17 6.53 -14.00
N PRO A 582 -11.47 5.54 -14.86
CA PRO A 582 -11.65 4.15 -14.44
C PRO A 582 -10.42 3.53 -13.75
N TYR A 583 -9.23 4.06 -14.02
CA TYR A 583 -7.95 3.57 -13.48
C TYR A 583 -7.45 4.35 -12.27
N ALA A 584 -8.30 5.18 -11.66
CA ALA A 584 -8.01 5.81 -10.37
C ALA A 584 -7.65 4.82 -9.24
N PRO A 585 -8.21 3.59 -9.17
CA PRO A 585 -7.77 2.59 -8.19
C PRO A 585 -6.27 2.19 -8.31
N LEU A 586 -5.67 2.40 -9.48
CA LEU A 586 -4.24 2.21 -9.71
C LEU A 586 -3.44 3.52 -9.55
N GLY A 587 -4.04 4.59 -9.04
CA GLY A 587 -3.42 5.91 -8.95
C GLY A 587 -3.23 6.59 -10.30
N MET A 588 -4.01 6.25 -11.32
CA MET A 588 -3.96 6.88 -12.65
C MET A 588 -5.27 7.59 -12.97
N PRO A 589 -5.65 8.64 -12.21
CA PRO A 589 -6.99 9.21 -12.25
C PRO A 589 -7.32 9.93 -13.56
N LEU A 590 -6.35 10.32 -14.39
CA LEU A 590 -6.62 10.94 -15.69
C LEU A 590 -6.71 9.94 -16.85
N HIS A 591 -6.37 8.67 -16.64
CA HIS A 591 -6.36 7.69 -17.72
C HIS A 591 -7.79 7.32 -18.16
N PRO A 592 -8.16 7.49 -19.45
CA PRO A 592 -9.49 7.17 -19.97
C PRO A 592 -9.67 5.67 -20.18
N ALA A 593 -10.91 5.18 -20.25
CA ALA A 593 -11.22 3.75 -20.44
C ALA A 593 -10.60 3.18 -21.72
N ASP A 594 -10.73 3.91 -22.83
CA ASP A 594 -10.43 3.45 -24.19
C ASP A 594 -9.07 3.94 -24.71
N GLY A 595 -8.28 4.63 -23.88
CA GLY A 595 -6.91 5.05 -24.21
C GLY A 595 -6.78 6.23 -25.19
N GLU A 596 -7.88 6.71 -25.78
CA GLU A 596 -7.82 7.72 -26.84
C GLU A 596 -7.59 9.14 -26.30
N LYS A 597 -8.55 9.68 -25.54
CA LYS A 597 -8.46 11.03 -24.99
C LYS A 597 -9.37 11.25 -23.79
N ARG A 598 -9.05 12.28 -23.01
CA ARG A 598 -9.86 12.78 -21.90
C ARG A 598 -9.95 14.30 -21.99
N GLU A 599 -11.16 14.81 -21.99
CA GLU A 599 -11.44 16.25 -22.03
C GLU A 599 -11.86 16.73 -20.64
N ILE A 600 -11.35 17.89 -20.21
CA ILE A 600 -11.69 18.52 -18.94
C ILE A 600 -11.94 20.01 -19.19
N SER A 601 -13.12 20.49 -18.82
CA SER A 601 -13.49 21.90 -18.85
C SER A 601 -13.24 22.55 -17.49
N LEU A 602 -12.44 23.60 -17.47
CA LEU A 602 -12.11 24.39 -16.29
C LEU A 602 -12.76 25.76 -16.41
N ARG A 603 -13.53 26.17 -15.40
CA ARG A 603 -14.22 27.45 -15.37
C ARG A 603 -13.95 28.17 -14.06
N TYR A 604 -13.49 29.42 -14.15
CA TYR A 604 -13.29 30.28 -13.00
C TYR A 604 -13.55 31.73 -13.40
N GLU A 605 -14.48 32.38 -12.71
CA GLU A 605 -14.95 33.74 -13.03
C GLU A 605 -15.26 33.88 -14.54
N ASN A 606 -14.58 34.79 -15.22
CA ASN A 606 -14.75 35.09 -16.64
C ASN A 606 -13.87 34.24 -17.58
N HIS A 607 -13.27 33.16 -17.06
CA HIS A 607 -12.33 32.30 -17.80
C HIS A 607 -12.89 30.89 -17.96
N GLU A 608 -12.82 30.39 -19.19
CA GLU A 608 -13.12 29.00 -19.53
C GLU A 608 -11.94 28.42 -20.32
N VAL A 609 -11.42 27.28 -19.86
CA VAL A 609 -10.31 26.57 -20.49
C VAL A 609 -10.70 25.10 -20.64
N ASN A 610 -10.72 24.62 -21.88
CA ASN A 610 -10.91 23.22 -22.21
C ASN A 610 -9.56 22.57 -22.49
N LEU A 611 -9.25 21.56 -21.69
CA LEU A 611 -8.03 20.75 -21.78
C LEU A 611 -8.37 19.41 -22.41
N GLU A 612 -7.50 18.93 -23.30
CA GLU A 612 -7.54 17.56 -23.78
C GLU A 612 -6.23 16.87 -23.43
N PHE A 613 -6.33 15.72 -22.76
CA PHE A 613 -5.24 14.82 -22.45
C PHE A 613 -5.30 13.61 -23.40
N PHE A 614 -4.19 13.23 -24.00
CA PHE A 614 -4.13 12.17 -25.02
C PHE A 614 -2.75 11.49 -25.03
N ASN A 615 -2.59 10.46 -25.87
CA ASN A 615 -1.37 9.66 -25.97
C ASN A 615 -0.99 9.02 -24.63
N PHE A 616 -1.97 8.37 -24.00
CA PHE A 616 -1.76 7.60 -22.78
C PHE A 616 -1.05 6.28 -23.10
N GLN A 617 -0.13 5.86 -22.24
CA GLN A 617 0.47 4.53 -22.37
C GLN A 617 -0.61 3.46 -22.13
N PRO A 618 -0.78 2.47 -23.03
CA PRO A 618 -1.84 1.47 -22.91
C PRO A 618 -1.66 0.63 -21.64
N ILE A 619 -2.77 0.40 -20.94
CA ILE A 619 -2.81 -0.49 -19.77
C ILE A 619 -2.99 -1.94 -20.25
N PRO A 620 -2.17 -2.90 -19.81
CA PRO A 620 -2.29 -4.30 -20.17
C PRO A 620 -3.70 -4.85 -19.91
N ALA A 621 -4.22 -5.67 -20.83
CA ALA A 621 -5.60 -6.18 -20.79
C ALA A 621 -5.95 -6.84 -19.45
N LEU A 622 -5.03 -7.65 -18.91
CA LEU A 622 -5.20 -8.33 -17.62
C LEU A 622 -5.45 -7.34 -16.46
N LEU A 623 -4.74 -6.21 -16.42
CA LEU A 623 -4.94 -5.17 -15.42
C LEU A 623 -6.23 -4.37 -15.67
N ARG A 624 -6.58 -4.10 -16.93
CA ARG A 624 -7.84 -3.42 -17.26
C ARG A 624 -9.04 -4.23 -16.80
N GLU A 625 -9.04 -5.52 -17.08
CA GLU A 625 -10.10 -6.45 -16.69
C GLU A 625 -10.17 -6.60 -15.17
N ALA A 626 -9.02 -6.70 -14.48
CA ALA A 626 -8.98 -6.75 -13.02
C ALA A 626 -9.54 -5.49 -12.36
N VAL A 627 -9.21 -4.28 -12.88
CA VAL A 627 -9.81 -3.02 -12.42
C VAL A 627 -11.32 -3.00 -12.64
N ALA A 628 -11.78 -3.45 -13.82
CA ALA A 628 -13.20 -3.52 -14.11
C ALA A 628 -13.94 -4.48 -13.15
N LEU A 629 -13.33 -5.62 -12.82
CA LEU A 629 -13.87 -6.60 -11.89
C LEU A 629 -13.93 -6.03 -10.46
N ALA A 630 -12.85 -5.42 -9.97
CA ALA A 630 -12.77 -4.79 -8.65
C ALA A 630 -13.85 -3.71 -8.43
N ARG A 631 -14.27 -3.02 -9.51
CA ARG A 631 -15.32 -2.00 -9.47
C ARG A 631 -16.74 -2.57 -9.46
N LYS A 632 -16.98 -3.75 -10.04
CA LYS A 632 -18.33 -4.36 -10.13
C LYS A 632 -18.80 -4.89 -8.78
N GLU A 633 -17.92 -5.50 -8.00
CA GLU A 633 -18.25 -6.07 -6.69
C GLU A 633 -18.58 -5.02 -5.62
N LYS A 634 -18.31 -3.74 -5.88
CA LYS A 634 -18.70 -2.62 -5.00
C LYS A 634 -20.19 -2.24 -5.12
N LYS A 635 -20.91 -2.78 -6.11
CA LYS A 635 -22.33 -2.49 -6.38
C LYS A 635 -23.29 -3.58 -5.89
N SER A 636 -22.77 -4.69 -5.37
CA SER A 636 -23.52 -5.74 -4.65
C SER A 636 -23.35 -5.53 -3.15
#